data_AF-A0A3N1MBR6-F1
#
_entry.id   AF-A0A3N1MBR6-F1
#
_cell.length_a   1.000
_cell.length_b   1.000
_cell.length_c   1.000
_cell.angle_alpha   90.00
_cell.angle_beta   90.00
_cell.angle_gamma   90.00
#
_symmetry.space_group_name_H-M   'P 1'
#
loop_
_entity.id
_entity.type
_entity.pdbx_description
1 polymer ?
#
loop_
_entity_poly.entity_id
_entity_poly.type
_entity_poly.pdbx_seq_one_letter_code
_entity_poly.pdbx_strand_id
1 'polypeptide(L)'
;MIEAVRGGVAGFRCFHPDRLDAKAWREAMQEVRRAGECRFLAWTPGLPRAALPGLEGAPFDATFASTGWWDGHTSWLVEEHEALRRIAPPIAVVRSEDGAEPPPWMLPVAAATSAGILLPLADDMDGAAEANRLAGGIAGAGFSGELRLLQRGGSGPTVLLRGDAGDMRRAGRALAILINTDPRRSFPVTDWTGVLPASAGGAFTVSGHADDREASLAPGEMRLLAAEAATPVASRPAPARPGARKAAARPRVVIEGITPTVDAGRFPAKGTVGQAITVEADIFADGHERLAAALLWRPADADDWQSVPMRPLGNDRWRAELPLARLGRHLFTVEAWWDEFSSFHHELAAKLKAGRDVRLEIAEGRLLVEAAVAHAKGDVARRLTDTLATMDRQPSADGADILLADDTVEAMAAAGLRPFLVRHDPPLAIEADRPQAAFAAWYEMFPRSATDDPARHGTFADVVDRLPAIRAMGFDVLYFPPIHPIGSANRKGRNNTLTPGPDDVGSPYAIGSPDGGHDAIHPQLGTLEDFRSLVAAAADQGLEIALDFAIQCSPDHPWLKDHPGWFRWRPDGSLRYAENPPKKYEDIVNVDFYAADAVPALWIALRDVVLFWAGEGVRTFRVDNPHTKPLPFWEWLIADVRTRHPDALFLAEAFTRPRMMNRLAKIGFNQSYTYFTWRNTKRELTEYLTELTTTEAKDFFRPHFFVNTPDINPVFLQTSGRPGFLIRAALAATLSGLWGVYSGFEICEAAPLPGREEYLDSEKYEIRVRDPATPGNIVGEITRLNHIRRAHPALQDHRHLRFYNAFDDRVILYGKQVAPGAEMILVAVNLDPHAAVECGYELPLWEWGLPDHGSLAVHDLMTDRPSLLTGKRQRIRLDPAERPFTIWRIAPPEGANP
;
A
#
# COMPACT_ATOMS: atom_id res chain seq x y z
N MET A 1 -50.52 -31.15 48.52
CA MET A 1 -50.85 -30.70 47.15
C MET A 1 -52.13 -31.34 46.62
N ILE A 2 -52.23 -32.67 46.53
CA ILE A 2 -53.42 -33.38 46.03
C ILE A 2 -54.73 -32.97 46.74
N GLU A 3 -54.75 -32.92 48.07
CA GLU A 3 -55.94 -32.49 48.83
C GLU A 3 -56.34 -31.03 48.52
N ALA A 4 -55.36 -30.14 48.33
CA ALA A 4 -55.62 -28.74 47.99
C ALA A 4 -56.20 -28.59 46.57
N VAL A 5 -55.74 -29.39 45.61
CA VAL A 5 -56.33 -29.42 44.24
C VAL A 5 -57.78 -29.91 44.30
N ARG A 6 -58.06 -30.96 45.09
CA ARG A 6 -59.45 -31.44 45.32
C ARG A 6 -60.33 -30.40 46.01
N GLY A 7 -59.72 -29.51 46.80
CA GLY A 7 -60.36 -28.35 47.42
C GLY A 7 -60.50 -27.12 46.51
N GLY A 8 -60.14 -27.20 45.22
CA GLY A 8 -60.33 -26.14 44.24
C GLY A 8 -59.12 -25.24 43.99
N VAL A 9 -57.93 -25.57 44.51
CA VAL A 9 -56.70 -24.78 44.22
C VAL A 9 -56.24 -25.02 42.77
N ALA A 10 -56.23 -23.95 41.98
CA ALA A 10 -55.89 -23.99 40.55
C ALA A 10 -54.39 -24.08 40.23
N GLY A 11 -53.51 -23.82 41.21
CA GLY A 11 -52.06 -23.90 40.98
C GLY A 11 -51.19 -23.62 42.20
N PHE A 12 -49.90 -23.96 42.06
CA PHE A 12 -48.86 -23.75 43.06
C PHE A 12 -47.71 -22.93 42.47
N ARG A 13 -47.18 -22.00 43.28
CA ARG A 13 -45.87 -21.38 43.03
C ARG A 13 -44.81 -22.14 43.81
N CYS A 14 -43.84 -22.72 43.12
CA CYS A 14 -42.77 -23.52 43.69
C CYS A 14 -41.56 -22.64 43.99
N PHE A 15 -41.26 -22.43 45.26
CA PHE A 15 -40.03 -21.75 45.70
C PHE A 15 -38.87 -22.72 45.74
N HIS A 16 -37.67 -22.24 45.39
CA HIS A 16 -36.44 -23.04 45.29
C HIS A 16 -36.62 -24.31 44.45
N PRO A 17 -37.06 -24.18 43.18
CA PRO A 17 -37.27 -25.34 42.31
C PRO A 17 -35.98 -26.14 42.06
N ASP A 18 -34.82 -25.50 42.18
CA ASP A 18 -33.47 -26.07 42.01
C ASP A 18 -33.11 -27.20 42.99
N ARG A 19 -33.87 -27.35 44.08
CA ARG A 19 -33.61 -28.39 45.10
C ARG A 19 -34.02 -29.80 44.68
N LEU A 20 -34.80 -29.93 43.61
CA LEU A 20 -35.19 -31.21 43.03
C LEU A 20 -34.77 -31.23 41.55
N ASP A 21 -34.38 -32.40 41.07
CA ASP A 21 -34.11 -32.57 39.64
C ASP A 21 -35.42 -32.62 38.82
N ALA A 22 -35.28 -32.47 37.50
CA ALA A 22 -36.41 -32.47 36.57
C ALA A 22 -37.24 -33.77 36.62
N LYS A 23 -36.64 -34.91 36.98
CA LYS A 23 -37.34 -36.20 37.06
C LYS A 23 -38.25 -36.23 38.29
N ALA A 24 -37.73 -35.84 39.45
CA ALA A 24 -38.48 -35.74 40.68
C ALA A 24 -39.66 -34.76 40.56
N TRP A 25 -39.43 -33.61 39.91
CA TRP A 25 -40.53 -32.68 39.59
C TRP A 25 -41.59 -33.31 38.70
N ARG A 26 -41.19 -34.03 37.65
CA ARG A 26 -42.10 -34.69 36.72
C ARG A 26 -42.99 -35.72 37.41
N GLU A 27 -42.40 -36.59 38.23
CA GLU A 27 -43.13 -37.61 38.99
C GLU A 27 -44.11 -36.96 39.98
N ALA A 28 -43.65 -35.97 40.75
CA ALA A 28 -44.49 -35.27 41.74
C ALA A 28 -45.66 -34.52 41.09
N MET A 29 -45.41 -33.77 40.03
CA MET A 29 -46.44 -32.99 39.32
C MET A 29 -47.44 -33.90 38.60
N GLN A 30 -46.99 -35.04 38.06
CA GLN A 30 -47.87 -35.98 37.38
C GLN A 30 -48.92 -36.57 38.33
N GLU A 31 -48.54 -36.95 39.56
CA GLU A 31 -49.49 -37.44 40.56
C GLU A 31 -50.49 -36.36 41.00
N VAL A 32 -50.05 -35.10 41.11
CA VAL A 32 -50.96 -33.98 41.43
C VAL A 32 -51.92 -33.70 40.29
N ARG A 33 -51.45 -33.69 39.03
CA ARG A 33 -52.30 -33.45 37.85
C ARG A 33 -53.31 -34.57 37.61
N ARG A 34 -53.06 -35.80 38.07
CA ARG A 34 -54.07 -36.89 38.09
C ARG A 34 -55.25 -36.60 39.03
N ALA A 35 -55.05 -35.78 40.06
CA ALA A 35 -56.09 -35.45 41.01
C ALA A 35 -56.99 -34.28 40.59
N GLY A 36 -56.59 -33.52 39.56
CA GLY A 36 -57.34 -32.38 39.00
C GLY A 36 -56.43 -31.45 38.20
N GLU A 37 -57.02 -30.56 37.40
CA GLU A 37 -56.27 -29.54 36.66
C GLU A 37 -55.54 -28.60 37.63
N CYS A 38 -54.22 -28.51 37.49
CA CYS A 38 -53.40 -27.71 38.39
C CYS A 38 -52.15 -27.21 37.66
N ARG A 39 -51.83 -25.92 37.84
CA ARG A 39 -50.61 -25.29 37.30
C ARG A 39 -49.47 -25.26 38.32
N PHE A 40 -48.25 -25.40 37.86
CA PHE A 40 -47.01 -25.28 38.63
C PHE A 40 -46.13 -24.19 38.06
N LEU A 41 -45.86 -23.16 38.85
CA LEU A 41 -45.07 -21.99 38.44
C LEU A 41 -43.73 -22.00 39.21
N ALA A 42 -42.62 -22.14 38.50
CA ALA A 42 -41.28 -22.17 39.09
C ALA A 42 -40.80 -20.76 39.44
N TRP A 43 -40.69 -20.43 40.72
CA TRP A 43 -40.10 -19.17 41.15
C TRP A 43 -38.58 -19.18 40.96
N THR A 44 -38.13 -18.51 39.90
CA THR A 44 -36.74 -18.46 39.45
C THR A 44 -35.94 -17.19 39.80
N PRO A 45 -36.54 -16.03 40.16
CA PRO A 45 -35.78 -14.86 40.60
C PRO A 45 -34.92 -15.18 41.83
N GLY A 46 -33.64 -14.80 41.76
CA GLY A 46 -32.64 -15.07 42.81
C GLY A 46 -31.98 -16.45 42.75
N LEU A 47 -32.34 -17.31 41.79
CA LEU A 47 -31.61 -18.57 41.58
C LEU A 47 -30.26 -18.34 40.89
N PRO A 48 -29.20 -19.09 41.26
CA PRO A 48 -27.97 -19.12 40.48
C PRO A 48 -28.25 -19.62 39.05
N ARG A 49 -27.73 -18.92 38.04
CA ARG A 49 -27.91 -19.31 36.62
C ARG A 49 -27.49 -20.76 36.32
N ALA A 50 -26.49 -21.26 37.05
CA ALA A 50 -26.01 -22.65 36.93
C ALA A 50 -27.04 -23.71 37.34
N ALA A 51 -28.08 -23.34 38.10
CA ALA A 51 -29.12 -24.26 38.54
C ALA A 51 -30.24 -24.44 37.50
N LEU A 52 -30.44 -23.47 36.60
CA LEU A 52 -31.53 -23.48 35.61
C LEU A 52 -31.52 -24.71 34.68
N PRO A 53 -30.38 -25.18 34.15
CA PRO A 53 -30.35 -26.38 33.31
C PRO A 53 -30.87 -27.64 34.01
N GLY A 54 -30.74 -27.75 35.33
CA GLY A 54 -31.25 -28.89 36.11
C GLY A 54 -32.78 -28.98 36.15
N LEU A 55 -33.48 -27.90 35.75
CA LEU A 55 -34.94 -27.82 35.68
C LEU A 55 -35.48 -28.08 34.27
N GLU A 56 -34.63 -28.13 33.24
CA GLU A 56 -35.06 -28.41 31.87
C GLU A 56 -35.74 -29.79 31.80
N GLY A 57 -36.95 -29.84 31.21
CA GLY A 57 -37.77 -31.05 31.15
C GLY A 57 -38.62 -31.34 32.39
N ALA A 58 -38.61 -30.48 33.41
CA ALA A 58 -39.63 -30.45 34.45
C ALA A 58 -40.92 -29.80 33.88
N PRO A 59 -42.12 -30.38 34.12
CA PRO A 59 -43.37 -29.89 33.50
C PRO A 59 -43.97 -28.68 34.25
N PHE A 60 -43.17 -27.64 34.47
CA PHE A 60 -43.63 -26.34 34.94
C PHE A 60 -44.44 -25.64 33.84
N ASP A 61 -45.51 -24.92 34.21
CA ASP A 61 -46.34 -24.16 33.27
C ASP A 61 -45.80 -22.74 33.02
N ALA A 62 -44.99 -22.20 33.95
CA ALA A 62 -44.29 -20.94 33.76
C ALA A 62 -43.06 -20.83 34.67
N THR A 63 -42.13 -19.95 34.29
CA THR A 63 -41.02 -19.45 35.11
C THR A 63 -41.20 -17.95 35.38
N PHE A 64 -40.35 -17.33 36.20
CA PHE A 64 -40.42 -15.91 36.49
C PHE A 64 -39.10 -15.20 36.14
N ALA A 65 -39.16 -14.20 35.26
CA ALA A 65 -38.00 -13.40 34.87
C ALA A 65 -37.78 -12.23 35.84
N SER A 66 -36.52 -11.87 36.05
CA SER A 66 -36.08 -10.79 36.95
C SER A 66 -36.20 -9.40 36.30
N THR A 67 -37.20 -9.18 35.44
CA THR A 67 -37.34 -7.96 34.62
C THR A 67 -37.35 -6.67 35.43
N GLY A 68 -37.93 -6.68 36.63
CA GLY A 68 -38.01 -5.52 37.53
C GLY A 68 -36.66 -4.98 37.99
N TRP A 69 -35.58 -5.75 37.84
CA TRP A 69 -34.22 -5.34 38.19
C TRP A 69 -33.39 -4.90 36.98
N TRP A 70 -33.96 -4.94 35.77
CA TRP A 70 -33.25 -4.60 34.54
C TRP A 70 -33.06 -3.10 34.37
N ASP A 71 -31.85 -2.70 34.00
CA ASP A 71 -31.45 -1.29 33.78
C ASP A 71 -31.85 -0.75 32.40
N GLY A 72 -32.50 -1.57 31.58
CA GLY A 72 -32.98 -1.18 30.26
C GLY A 72 -31.94 -1.31 29.14
N HIS A 73 -30.69 -1.73 29.42
CA HIS A 73 -29.65 -1.81 28.38
C HIS A 73 -28.67 -2.99 28.52
N THR A 74 -28.59 -3.66 29.67
CA THR A 74 -27.70 -4.82 29.87
C THR A 74 -28.21 -6.09 29.18
N SER A 75 -27.30 -6.98 28.77
CA SER A 75 -27.66 -8.22 28.08
C SER A 75 -28.25 -9.30 28.98
N TRP A 76 -28.09 -9.17 30.30
CA TRP A 76 -28.42 -10.24 31.22
C TRP A 76 -29.90 -10.62 31.22
N LEU A 77 -30.80 -9.68 30.89
CA LEU A 77 -32.23 -9.94 30.79
C LEU A 77 -32.54 -10.91 29.65
N VAL A 78 -31.88 -10.71 28.51
CA VAL A 78 -32.02 -11.61 27.36
C VAL A 78 -31.45 -12.98 27.68
N GLU A 79 -30.27 -13.03 28.29
CA GLU A 79 -29.65 -14.29 28.72
C GLU A 79 -30.53 -15.07 29.71
N GLU A 80 -31.16 -14.38 30.67
CA GLU A 80 -32.09 -14.96 31.62
C GLU A 80 -33.36 -15.45 30.92
N HIS A 81 -33.98 -14.59 30.09
CA HIS A 81 -35.17 -14.95 29.33
C HIS A 81 -34.96 -16.24 28.52
N GLU A 82 -33.82 -16.33 27.83
CA GLU A 82 -33.44 -17.49 27.02
C GLU A 82 -33.18 -18.75 27.85
N ALA A 83 -32.64 -18.63 29.06
CA ALA A 83 -32.48 -19.76 29.96
C ALA A 83 -33.83 -20.23 30.53
N LEU A 84 -34.69 -19.29 30.91
CA LEU A 84 -35.98 -19.57 31.52
C LEU A 84 -36.98 -20.21 30.55
N ARG A 85 -37.03 -19.73 29.30
CA ARG A 85 -37.97 -20.27 28.30
C ARG A 85 -37.71 -21.73 27.91
N ARG A 86 -36.51 -22.26 28.18
CA ARG A 86 -36.19 -23.70 28.02
C ARG A 86 -36.85 -24.59 29.06
N ILE A 87 -37.19 -24.01 30.21
CA ILE A 87 -37.89 -24.68 31.30
C ILE A 87 -39.39 -24.53 31.08
N ALA A 88 -39.89 -23.29 31.03
CA ALA A 88 -41.29 -22.95 30.78
C ALA A 88 -41.42 -21.45 30.41
N PRO A 89 -42.53 -21.00 29.78
CA PRO A 89 -42.72 -19.60 29.40
C PRO A 89 -42.44 -18.62 30.57
N PRO A 90 -41.54 -17.64 30.40
CA PRO A 90 -41.19 -16.70 31.47
C PRO A 90 -42.28 -15.64 31.65
N ILE A 91 -42.64 -15.38 32.90
CA ILE A 91 -43.51 -14.29 33.35
C ILE A 91 -42.60 -13.19 33.92
N ALA A 92 -42.70 -11.97 33.41
CA ALA A 92 -41.92 -10.85 33.92
C ALA A 92 -42.41 -10.41 35.30
N VAL A 93 -41.51 -10.37 36.28
CA VAL A 93 -41.80 -9.77 37.59
C VAL A 93 -41.47 -8.29 37.50
N VAL A 94 -42.46 -7.43 37.73
CA VAL A 94 -42.28 -5.97 37.81
C VAL A 94 -42.45 -5.57 39.28
N ARG A 95 -41.50 -4.81 39.82
CA ARG A 95 -41.47 -4.41 41.23
C ARG A 95 -40.88 -3.00 41.39
N SER A 96 -41.32 -2.27 42.42
CA SER A 96 -40.63 -1.11 42.98
C SER A 96 -39.53 -1.56 43.97
N GLU A 97 -38.28 -1.12 43.78
CA GLU A 97 -37.26 -1.20 44.83
C GLU A 97 -37.46 -0.03 45.81
N ASP A 98 -37.40 -0.31 47.10
CA ASP A 98 -37.35 0.69 48.18
C ASP A 98 -38.44 1.79 48.18
N GLY A 99 -39.59 1.55 47.53
CA GLY A 99 -40.70 2.49 47.44
C GLY A 99 -40.60 3.52 46.30
N ALA A 100 -39.66 3.37 45.36
CA ALA A 100 -39.59 4.18 44.15
C ALA A 100 -40.44 3.60 43.01
N GLU A 101 -41.15 4.45 42.26
CA GLU A 101 -41.92 4.02 41.09
C GLU A 101 -41.01 3.44 39.99
N PRO A 102 -41.39 2.32 39.35
CA PRO A 102 -40.63 1.77 38.23
C PRO A 102 -40.64 2.75 37.04
N PRO A 103 -39.59 2.77 36.22
CA PRO A 103 -39.54 3.69 35.09
C PRO A 103 -40.66 3.37 34.07
N PRO A 104 -41.20 4.38 33.37
CA PRO A 104 -42.41 4.25 32.54
C PRO A 104 -42.27 3.23 31.39
N TRP A 105 -41.04 2.96 30.93
CA TRP A 105 -40.77 1.95 29.90
C TRP A 105 -40.81 0.51 30.43
N MET A 106 -40.67 0.27 31.73
CA MET A 106 -40.45 -1.07 32.30
C MET A 106 -41.66 -1.99 32.16
N LEU A 107 -42.86 -1.47 32.44
CA LEU A 107 -44.10 -2.25 32.36
C LEU A 107 -44.45 -2.63 30.90
N PRO A 108 -44.38 -1.72 29.90
CA PRO A 108 -44.48 -2.07 28.48
C PRO A 108 -43.43 -3.08 28.02
N VAL A 109 -42.17 -2.93 28.43
CA VAL A 109 -41.09 -3.86 28.09
C VAL A 109 -41.32 -5.24 28.69
N ALA A 110 -41.78 -5.33 29.94
CA ALA A 110 -42.14 -6.57 30.59
C ALA A 110 -43.24 -7.32 29.80
N ALA A 111 -44.26 -6.60 29.36
CA ALA A 111 -45.30 -7.14 28.50
C ALA A 111 -44.77 -7.55 27.11
N ALA A 112 -43.85 -6.78 26.53
CA ALA A 112 -43.32 -7.02 25.19
C ALA A 112 -42.31 -8.18 25.12
N THR A 113 -41.60 -8.45 26.20
CA THR A 113 -40.50 -9.42 26.24
C THR A 113 -40.90 -10.77 26.81
N SER A 114 -41.95 -10.86 27.65
CA SER A 114 -42.31 -12.09 28.38
C SER A 114 -43.66 -12.67 27.94
N ALA A 115 -44.04 -13.83 28.49
CA ALA A 115 -45.32 -14.50 28.21
C ALA A 115 -46.47 -13.99 29.10
N GLY A 116 -46.14 -13.20 30.12
CA GLY A 116 -47.09 -12.57 31.03
C GLY A 116 -46.35 -11.64 31.99
N ILE A 117 -47.09 -10.93 32.84
CA ILE A 117 -46.57 -10.02 33.87
C ILE A 117 -47.11 -10.40 35.26
N LEU A 118 -46.28 -10.27 36.29
CA LEU A 118 -46.67 -10.40 37.70
C LEU A 118 -46.45 -9.06 38.39
N LEU A 119 -47.51 -8.52 39.00
CA LEU A 119 -47.55 -7.24 39.70
C LEU A 119 -47.97 -7.42 41.18
N PRO A 120 -47.42 -6.64 42.13
CA PRO A 120 -47.89 -6.61 43.51
C PRO A 120 -49.26 -5.91 43.63
N LEU A 121 -50.09 -6.34 44.60
CA LEU A 121 -51.47 -5.86 44.79
C LEU A 121 -51.56 -4.41 45.34
N ALA A 122 -50.45 -3.81 45.76
CA ALA A 122 -50.42 -2.55 46.51
C ALA A 122 -50.10 -1.31 45.66
N ASP A 123 -49.68 -1.50 44.40
CA ASP A 123 -49.30 -0.42 43.50
C ASP A 123 -50.45 -0.20 42.50
N ASP A 124 -51.11 0.96 42.55
CA ASP A 124 -52.09 1.39 41.54
C ASP A 124 -51.35 1.79 40.26
N MET A 125 -50.76 0.79 39.61
CA MET A 125 -49.92 0.97 38.44
C MET A 125 -50.80 1.33 37.25
N ASP A 126 -50.91 2.64 36.98
CA ASP A 126 -51.44 3.17 35.73
C ASP A 126 -50.85 2.38 34.55
N GLY A 127 -51.73 1.79 33.72
CA GLY A 127 -51.35 1.01 32.54
C GLY A 127 -51.29 -0.52 32.70
N ALA A 128 -51.54 -1.10 33.89
CA ALA A 128 -51.52 -2.56 34.08
C ALA A 128 -52.50 -3.32 33.13
N ALA A 129 -53.70 -2.78 32.91
CA ALA A 129 -54.67 -3.35 31.98
C ALA A 129 -54.19 -3.30 30.52
N GLU A 130 -53.45 -2.24 30.16
CA GLU A 130 -52.86 -2.08 28.82
C GLU A 130 -51.68 -3.02 28.60
N ALA A 131 -50.79 -3.14 29.58
CA ALA A 131 -49.68 -4.08 29.56
C ALA A 131 -50.16 -5.53 29.46
N ASN A 132 -51.25 -5.89 30.16
CA ASN A 132 -51.85 -7.23 30.04
C ASN A 132 -52.45 -7.47 28.65
N ARG A 133 -53.13 -6.46 28.05
CA ARG A 133 -53.60 -6.55 26.66
C ARG A 133 -52.44 -6.69 25.66
N LEU A 134 -51.35 -5.95 25.86
CA LEU A 134 -50.17 -6.02 25.01
C LEU A 134 -49.50 -7.39 25.07
N ALA A 135 -49.28 -7.92 26.28
CA ALA A 135 -48.72 -9.26 26.47
C ALA A 135 -49.60 -10.33 25.81
N GLY A 136 -50.92 -10.25 26.00
CA GLY A 136 -51.88 -11.13 25.34
C GLY A 136 -51.87 -11.02 23.81
N GLY A 137 -51.75 -9.81 23.27
CA GLY A 137 -51.66 -9.55 21.83
C GLY A 137 -50.39 -10.12 21.20
N ILE A 138 -49.23 -9.92 21.84
CA ILE A 138 -47.93 -10.45 21.37
C ILE A 138 -47.92 -11.98 21.43
N ALA A 139 -48.44 -12.57 22.51
CA ALA A 139 -48.60 -14.01 22.62
C ALA A 139 -49.58 -14.56 21.56
N GLY A 140 -50.71 -13.90 21.34
CA GLY A 140 -51.70 -14.27 20.33
C GLY A 140 -51.19 -14.16 18.89
N ALA A 141 -50.27 -13.23 18.62
CA ALA A 141 -49.59 -13.08 17.33
C ALA A 141 -48.47 -14.12 17.10
N GLY A 142 -48.12 -14.91 18.13
CA GLY A 142 -47.14 -15.99 18.06
C GLY A 142 -45.70 -15.57 18.34
N PHE A 143 -45.44 -14.35 18.85
CA PHE A 143 -44.10 -13.89 19.21
C PHE A 143 -43.68 -14.41 20.60
N SER A 144 -43.59 -15.73 20.76
CA SER A 144 -43.12 -16.38 22.00
C SER A 144 -41.70 -16.95 21.88
N GLY A 145 -41.03 -16.63 20.77
CA GLY A 145 -39.74 -17.18 20.38
C GLY A 145 -38.53 -16.54 21.07
N GLU A 146 -37.37 -16.72 20.43
CA GLU A 146 -36.10 -16.17 20.91
C GLU A 146 -36.16 -14.64 21.07
N LEU A 147 -35.59 -14.13 22.16
CA LEU A 147 -35.37 -12.72 22.40
C LEU A 147 -33.89 -12.37 22.18
N ARG A 148 -33.62 -11.23 21.53
CA ARG A 148 -32.25 -10.72 21.32
C ARG A 148 -32.14 -9.26 21.71
N LEU A 149 -30.97 -8.87 22.22
CA LEU A 149 -30.58 -7.48 22.39
C LEU A 149 -29.71 -7.07 21.20
N LEU A 150 -30.19 -6.13 20.39
CA LEU A 150 -29.53 -5.68 19.16
C LEU A 150 -28.68 -4.43 19.37
N GLN A 151 -29.13 -3.53 20.24
CA GLN A 151 -28.45 -2.28 20.56
C GLN A 151 -28.65 -1.94 22.04
N ARG A 152 -27.57 -1.52 22.72
CA ARG A 152 -27.61 -1.02 24.10
C ARG A 152 -27.85 0.50 24.08
N GLY A 153 -28.73 0.98 24.94
CA GLY A 153 -29.05 2.41 25.08
C GLY A 153 -27.86 3.23 25.56
N GLY A 154 -27.26 4.00 24.65
CA GLY A 154 -26.14 4.92 24.91
C GLY A 154 -26.36 6.27 24.22
N SER A 155 -26.11 6.34 22.92
CA SER A 155 -26.41 7.50 22.06
C SER A 155 -27.76 7.40 21.32
N GLY A 156 -28.49 6.29 21.48
CA GLY A 156 -29.78 6.01 20.87
C GLY A 156 -30.59 5.00 21.71
N PRO A 157 -31.78 4.56 21.26
CA PRO A 157 -32.64 3.67 22.03
C PRO A 157 -32.02 2.28 22.22
N THR A 158 -32.41 1.57 23.28
CA THR A 158 -32.20 0.12 23.38
C THR A 158 -33.13 -0.56 22.39
N VAL A 159 -32.63 -1.55 21.64
CA VAL A 159 -33.42 -2.31 20.67
C VAL A 159 -33.36 -3.78 21.02
N LEU A 160 -34.51 -4.38 21.32
CA LEU A 160 -34.69 -5.83 21.41
C LEU A 160 -35.39 -6.36 20.16
N LEU A 161 -35.19 -7.63 19.84
CA LEU A 161 -35.89 -8.32 18.77
C LEU A 161 -36.47 -9.63 19.28
N ARG A 162 -37.77 -9.84 19.10
CA ARG A 162 -38.48 -11.04 19.53
C ARG A 162 -39.04 -11.79 18.33
N GLY A 163 -38.60 -13.03 18.11
CA GLY A 163 -39.01 -13.84 16.96
C GLY A 163 -40.32 -14.59 17.19
N ASP A 164 -40.95 -15.04 16.10
CA ASP A 164 -42.07 -15.98 16.13
C ASP A 164 -41.64 -17.46 16.20
N ALA A 165 -40.33 -17.72 16.30
CA ALA A 165 -39.75 -19.05 16.45
C ALA A 165 -38.72 -19.08 17.58
N GLY A 166 -38.53 -20.26 18.19
CA GLY A 166 -37.54 -20.46 19.25
C GLY A 166 -36.07 -20.36 18.79
N ASP A 167 -35.83 -20.16 17.50
CA ASP A 167 -34.53 -19.82 16.90
C ASP A 167 -34.77 -18.72 15.87
N MET A 168 -34.15 -17.56 16.08
CA MET A 168 -34.30 -16.37 15.24
C MET A 168 -33.90 -16.62 13.78
N ARG A 169 -33.08 -17.63 13.49
CA ARG A 169 -32.70 -18.01 12.11
C ARG A 169 -33.86 -18.66 11.34
N ARG A 170 -34.89 -19.13 12.04
CA ARG A 170 -36.08 -19.79 11.47
C ARG A 170 -37.33 -18.93 11.59
N ALA A 171 -37.25 -17.79 12.28
CA ALA A 171 -38.35 -16.87 12.44
C ALA A 171 -38.65 -16.21 11.08
N GLY A 172 -39.90 -16.29 10.64
CA GLY A 172 -40.38 -15.60 9.45
C GLY A 172 -40.80 -14.17 9.75
N ARG A 173 -41.12 -13.91 11.02
CA ARG A 173 -41.51 -12.61 11.54
C ARG A 173 -40.83 -12.35 12.87
N ALA A 174 -40.58 -11.09 13.16
CA ALA A 174 -40.07 -10.64 14.43
C ALA A 174 -40.71 -9.31 14.85
N LEU A 175 -40.57 -9.00 16.12
CA LEU A 175 -41.03 -7.75 16.72
C LEU A 175 -39.80 -7.00 17.21
N ALA A 176 -39.51 -5.84 16.61
CA ALA A 176 -38.49 -4.93 17.10
C ALA A 176 -39.09 -4.09 18.23
N ILE A 177 -38.51 -4.20 19.42
CA ILE A 177 -38.92 -3.50 20.63
C ILE A 177 -37.89 -2.41 20.88
N LEU A 178 -38.24 -1.17 20.56
CA LEU A 178 -37.40 -0.01 20.79
C LEU A 178 -37.76 0.62 22.13
N ILE A 179 -36.75 0.97 22.91
CA ILE A 179 -36.92 1.44 24.29
C ILE A 179 -36.08 2.70 24.45
N ASN A 180 -36.74 3.81 24.75
CA ASN A 180 -36.07 5.01 25.24
C ASN A 180 -35.92 4.92 26.76
N THR A 181 -34.75 4.52 27.22
CA THR A 181 -34.44 4.43 28.66
C THR A 181 -34.08 5.78 29.28
N ASP A 182 -33.90 6.84 28.49
CA ASP A 182 -33.62 8.19 28.96
C ASP A 182 -34.93 8.86 29.42
N PRO A 183 -35.04 9.27 30.70
CA PRO A 183 -36.27 9.87 31.23
C PRO A 183 -36.43 11.36 30.86
N ARG A 184 -35.45 11.98 30.18
CA ARG A 184 -35.43 13.42 29.89
C ARG A 184 -35.33 13.75 28.40
N ARG A 185 -34.76 12.88 27.58
CA ARG A 185 -34.44 13.19 26.18
C ARG A 185 -35.23 12.33 25.19
N SER A 186 -35.82 12.97 24.17
CA SER A 186 -36.37 12.25 23.01
C SER A 186 -35.26 11.81 22.05
N PHE A 187 -35.39 10.62 21.48
CA PHE A 187 -34.52 10.12 20.41
C PHE A 187 -35.17 10.32 19.04
N PRO A 188 -34.60 11.17 18.16
CA PRO A 188 -35.12 11.33 16.81
C PRO A 188 -34.88 10.04 16.01
N VAL A 189 -35.92 9.53 15.34
CA VAL A 189 -35.80 8.43 14.37
C VAL A 189 -36.08 8.98 12.98
N THR A 190 -35.02 9.13 12.19
CA THR A 190 -35.13 9.69 10.83
C THR A 190 -35.59 8.66 9.80
N ASP A 191 -35.39 7.37 10.08
CA ASP A 191 -35.79 6.26 9.21
C ASP A 191 -36.05 5.00 10.04
N TRP A 192 -37.32 4.58 10.07
CA TRP A 192 -37.75 3.36 10.77
C TRP A 192 -37.22 2.07 10.13
N THR A 193 -36.82 2.11 8.86
CA THR A 193 -36.23 0.95 8.17
C THR A 193 -34.77 0.70 8.58
N GLY A 194 -34.08 1.76 9.05
CA GLY A 194 -32.70 1.70 9.57
C GLY A 194 -32.58 1.43 11.07
N VAL A 195 -33.71 1.23 11.77
CA VAL A 195 -33.74 1.00 13.23
C VAL A 195 -33.10 -0.33 13.65
N LEU A 196 -33.19 -1.36 12.79
CA LEU A 196 -32.50 -2.61 13.05
C LEU A 196 -31.01 -2.42 12.71
N PRO A 197 -30.10 -2.46 13.70
CA PRO A 197 -28.68 -2.33 13.41
C PRO A 197 -28.20 -3.51 12.56
N ALA A 198 -27.09 -3.34 11.83
CA ALA A 198 -26.46 -4.43 11.06
C ALA A 198 -26.14 -5.67 11.91
N SER A 199 -25.95 -5.51 13.22
CA SER A 199 -25.78 -6.61 14.20
C SER A 199 -27.02 -7.50 14.34
N ALA A 200 -28.20 -7.04 13.90
CA ALA A 200 -29.41 -7.87 13.74
C ALA A 200 -29.29 -8.88 12.59
N GLY A 201 -28.20 -8.83 11.81
CA GLY A 201 -27.86 -9.79 10.76
C GLY A 201 -28.56 -9.56 9.42
N GLY A 202 -29.27 -8.45 9.24
CA GLY A 202 -30.00 -8.13 8.01
C GLY A 202 -31.08 -9.14 7.62
N ALA A 203 -31.36 -10.11 8.51
CA ALA A 203 -32.30 -11.20 8.27
C ALA A 203 -33.75 -10.75 8.35
N PHE A 204 -34.01 -9.54 8.89
CA PHE A 204 -35.34 -8.96 9.00
C PHE A 204 -35.37 -7.54 8.46
N THR A 205 -36.47 -7.20 7.79
CA THR A 205 -36.80 -5.84 7.33
C THR A 205 -38.04 -5.35 8.05
N VAL A 206 -37.98 -4.14 8.60
CA VAL A 206 -39.15 -3.47 9.20
C VAL A 206 -39.99 -2.85 8.09
N SER A 207 -41.28 -3.18 8.04
CA SER A 207 -42.24 -2.55 7.13
C SER A 207 -42.88 -1.34 7.82
N GLY A 208 -42.58 -0.12 7.36
CA GLY A 208 -43.18 1.11 7.88
C GLY A 208 -44.52 1.44 7.21
N HIS A 209 -45.56 1.75 8.00
CA HIS A 209 -46.73 2.49 7.51
C HIS A 209 -46.31 3.94 7.21
N ALA A 210 -46.80 4.49 6.09
CA ALA A 210 -46.30 5.71 5.47
C ALA A 210 -46.58 7.04 6.21
N ASP A 211 -47.24 7.02 7.37
CA ASP A 211 -47.74 8.24 8.05
C ASP A 211 -46.91 8.76 9.23
N ASP A 212 -45.86 8.07 9.68
CA ASP A 212 -45.02 8.52 10.82
C ASP A 212 -43.73 9.24 10.37
N ARG A 213 -43.86 10.23 9.48
CA ARG A 213 -42.72 10.99 8.91
C ARG A 213 -42.10 12.05 9.85
N GLU A 214 -42.63 12.22 11.05
CA GLU A 214 -41.97 12.93 12.15
C GLU A 214 -42.22 12.18 13.47
N ALA A 215 -41.39 11.19 13.78
CA ALA A 215 -41.57 10.42 15.00
C ALA A 215 -40.25 10.25 15.75
N SER A 216 -40.09 11.03 16.82
CA SER A 216 -39.10 10.77 17.86
C SER A 216 -39.65 9.77 18.88
N LEU A 217 -38.80 8.92 19.44
CA LEU A 217 -39.07 8.17 20.66
C LEU A 217 -38.99 9.12 21.85
N ALA A 218 -40.12 9.45 22.46
CA ALA A 218 -40.22 10.32 23.63
C ALA A 218 -39.49 9.72 24.86
N PRO A 219 -39.12 10.53 25.87
CA PRO A 219 -38.44 10.04 27.06
C PRO A 219 -39.28 8.96 27.76
N GLY A 220 -38.70 7.80 28.02
CA GLY A 220 -39.42 6.67 28.63
C GLY A 220 -40.39 5.92 27.72
N GLU A 221 -40.48 6.25 26.42
CA GLU A 221 -41.36 5.57 25.46
C GLU A 221 -40.78 4.19 25.06
N MET A 222 -41.67 3.21 24.87
CA MET A 222 -41.40 1.97 24.14
C MET A 222 -42.22 1.95 22.86
N ARG A 223 -41.61 1.53 21.75
CA ARG A 223 -42.28 1.36 20.45
C ARG A 223 -42.04 -0.03 19.87
N LEU A 224 -43.07 -0.60 19.27
CA LEU A 224 -43.02 -1.90 18.61
C LEU A 224 -43.11 -1.73 17.10
N LEU A 225 -42.19 -2.37 16.37
CA LEU A 225 -42.24 -2.43 14.92
C LEU A 225 -42.26 -3.89 14.47
N ALA A 226 -43.18 -4.22 13.56
CA ALA A 226 -43.18 -5.51 12.92
C ALA A 226 -42.02 -5.61 11.93
N ALA A 227 -41.33 -6.74 11.96
CA ALA A 227 -40.26 -7.05 11.02
C ALA A 227 -40.53 -8.42 10.38
N GLU A 228 -40.20 -8.55 9.10
CA GLU A 228 -40.36 -9.77 8.31
C GLU A 228 -39.02 -10.25 7.79
N ALA A 229 -38.87 -11.57 7.62
CA ALA A 229 -37.63 -12.14 7.12
C ALA A 229 -37.29 -11.57 5.72
N ALA A 230 -36.08 -11.08 5.55
CA ALA A 230 -35.61 -10.50 4.31
C ALA A 230 -35.62 -11.56 3.19
N THR A 231 -36.12 -11.18 2.01
CA THR A 231 -36.11 -12.08 0.85
C THR A 231 -34.67 -12.25 0.34
N PRO A 232 -34.13 -13.47 0.24
CA PRO A 232 -32.76 -13.68 -0.23
C PRO A 232 -32.62 -13.34 -1.70
N VAL A 233 -31.48 -12.77 -2.08
CA VAL A 233 -31.12 -12.57 -3.50
C VAL A 233 -30.79 -13.94 -4.11
N ALA A 234 -31.73 -14.50 -4.87
CA ALA A 234 -31.54 -15.77 -5.58
C ALA A 234 -30.94 -15.54 -6.97
N SER A 235 -29.86 -16.27 -7.30
CA SER A 235 -29.35 -16.35 -8.66
C SER A 235 -30.16 -17.34 -9.50
N ARG A 236 -30.23 -17.14 -10.82
CA ARG A 236 -30.87 -18.10 -11.72
C ARG A 236 -30.08 -19.42 -11.72
N PRO A 237 -30.72 -20.59 -11.45
CA PRO A 237 -30.01 -21.86 -11.44
C PRO A 237 -29.52 -22.22 -12.84
N ALA A 238 -28.22 -22.50 -12.97
CA ALA A 238 -27.63 -23.01 -14.21
C ALA A 238 -28.02 -24.50 -14.42
N PRO A 239 -28.15 -24.96 -15.67
CA PRO A 239 -28.40 -26.38 -15.94
C PRO A 239 -27.24 -27.26 -15.44
N ALA A 240 -27.57 -28.31 -14.67
CA ALA A 240 -26.61 -29.06 -13.85
C ALA A 240 -25.45 -29.70 -14.64
N ARG A 241 -25.72 -30.34 -15.78
CA ARG A 241 -24.69 -31.04 -16.57
C ARG A 241 -23.71 -30.09 -17.28
N PRO A 242 -24.15 -29.05 -18.02
CA PRO A 242 -23.25 -28.03 -18.54
C PRO A 242 -22.49 -27.29 -17.44
N GLY A 243 -23.15 -27.01 -16.31
CA GLY A 243 -22.53 -26.38 -15.14
C GLY A 243 -21.38 -27.20 -14.58
N ALA A 244 -21.58 -28.51 -14.38
CA ALA A 244 -20.54 -29.42 -13.88
C ALA A 244 -19.38 -29.58 -14.87
N ARG A 245 -19.63 -29.72 -16.18
CA ARG A 245 -18.56 -29.77 -17.19
C ARG A 245 -17.74 -28.48 -17.23
N LYS A 246 -18.41 -27.32 -17.15
CA LYS A 246 -17.74 -26.02 -17.08
C LYS A 246 -16.92 -25.86 -15.80
N ALA A 247 -17.38 -26.42 -14.67
CA ALA A 247 -16.64 -26.43 -13.42
C ALA A 247 -15.41 -27.35 -13.49
N ALA A 248 -15.54 -28.55 -14.06
CA ALA A 248 -14.44 -29.51 -14.22
C ALA A 248 -13.36 -29.04 -15.21
N ALA A 249 -13.70 -28.15 -16.15
CA ALA A 249 -12.75 -27.53 -17.06
C ALA A 249 -12.01 -26.32 -16.46
N ARG A 250 -12.30 -25.94 -15.20
CA ARG A 250 -11.59 -24.84 -14.55
C ARG A 250 -10.17 -25.26 -14.18
N PRO A 251 -9.22 -24.30 -14.17
CA PRO A 251 -7.90 -24.48 -13.60
C PRO A 251 -7.97 -25.14 -12.22
N ARG A 252 -7.19 -26.20 -12.03
CA ARG A 252 -7.09 -26.91 -10.75
C ARG A 252 -5.91 -26.43 -9.91
N VAL A 253 -4.81 -26.05 -10.57
CA VAL A 253 -3.70 -25.33 -9.96
C VAL A 253 -4.06 -23.85 -9.89
N VAL A 254 -3.78 -23.24 -8.74
CA VAL A 254 -3.98 -21.81 -8.46
C VAL A 254 -2.63 -21.11 -8.57
N ILE A 255 -2.64 -19.95 -9.23
CA ILE A 255 -1.50 -19.02 -9.28
C ILE A 255 -2.04 -17.65 -8.90
N GLU A 256 -1.61 -17.12 -7.77
CA GLU A 256 -2.00 -15.80 -7.29
C GLU A 256 -0.83 -15.08 -6.60
N GLY A 257 -1.06 -13.87 -6.10
CA GLY A 257 -0.03 -13.13 -5.34
C GLY A 257 1.28 -12.85 -6.10
N ILE A 258 1.22 -12.73 -7.44
CA ILE A 258 2.42 -12.52 -8.27
C ILE A 258 3.04 -11.15 -7.99
N THR A 259 4.33 -11.13 -7.66
CA THR A 259 5.12 -9.91 -7.45
C THR A 259 6.43 -9.94 -8.25
N PRO A 260 6.92 -8.80 -8.78
CA PRO A 260 6.33 -7.46 -8.65
C PRO A 260 5.09 -7.29 -9.55
N THR A 261 4.10 -6.54 -9.07
CA THR A 261 2.91 -6.17 -9.85
C THR A 261 2.47 -4.76 -9.48
N VAL A 262 2.09 -3.96 -10.48
CA VAL A 262 1.69 -2.56 -10.26
C VAL A 262 0.26 -2.38 -10.75
N ASP A 263 -0.65 -1.99 -9.83
CA ASP A 263 -2.10 -1.89 -10.06
C ASP A 263 -2.67 -3.15 -10.76
N ALA A 264 -2.38 -4.33 -10.20
CA ALA A 264 -2.81 -5.63 -10.73
C ALA A 264 -2.40 -5.84 -12.21
N GLY A 265 -1.16 -5.50 -12.55
CA GLY A 265 -0.59 -5.68 -13.88
C GLY A 265 -0.96 -4.59 -14.89
N ARG A 266 -1.68 -3.54 -14.47
CA ARG A 266 -2.05 -2.44 -15.36
C ARG A 266 -0.84 -1.62 -15.80
N PHE A 267 0.19 -1.49 -14.97
CA PHE A 267 1.43 -0.77 -15.29
C PHE A 267 2.64 -1.70 -15.17
N PRO A 268 3.71 -1.44 -15.94
CA PRO A 268 4.94 -2.19 -15.78
C PRO A 268 5.60 -1.85 -14.44
N ALA A 269 6.16 -2.87 -13.78
CA ALA A 269 7.19 -2.65 -12.77
C ALA A 269 8.46 -2.09 -13.42
N LYS A 270 9.44 -1.67 -12.63
CA LYS A 270 10.70 -1.09 -13.14
C LYS A 270 11.92 -1.81 -12.61
N GLY A 271 12.88 -2.04 -13.50
CA GLY A 271 14.22 -2.53 -13.18
C GLY A 271 15.27 -1.79 -13.98
N THR A 272 16.52 -2.22 -13.84
CA THR A 272 17.63 -1.76 -14.69
C THR A 272 18.21 -2.92 -15.48
N VAL A 273 18.72 -2.63 -16.68
CA VAL A 273 19.45 -3.62 -17.48
C VAL A 273 20.65 -4.16 -16.69
N GLY A 274 20.90 -5.46 -16.79
CA GLY A 274 21.87 -6.20 -15.99
C GLY A 274 21.35 -6.67 -14.63
N GLN A 275 20.19 -6.19 -14.17
CA GLN A 275 19.57 -6.66 -12.92
C GLN A 275 18.86 -8.01 -13.12
N ALA A 276 18.93 -8.89 -12.11
CA ALA A 276 18.01 -9.99 -11.93
C ALA A 276 16.86 -9.55 -11.00
N ILE A 277 15.63 -9.66 -11.48
CA ILE A 277 14.42 -9.26 -10.73
C ILE A 277 13.79 -10.51 -10.12
N THR A 278 13.69 -10.50 -8.79
CA THR A 278 13.01 -11.56 -8.07
C THR A 278 11.51 -11.53 -8.38
N VAL A 279 11.02 -12.61 -9.00
CA VAL A 279 9.59 -12.86 -9.23
C VAL A 279 9.13 -13.93 -8.26
N GLU A 280 8.01 -13.67 -7.60
CA GLU A 280 7.40 -14.60 -6.67
C GLU A 280 5.90 -14.73 -6.92
N ALA A 281 5.33 -15.88 -6.57
CA ALA A 281 3.91 -16.17 -6.69
C ALA A 281 3.48 -17.19 -5.62
N ASP A 282 2.19 -17.17 -5.27
CA ASP A 282 1.55 -18.16 -4.44
C ASP A 282 0.96 -19.24 -5.36
N ILE A 283 1.43 -20.48 -5.21
CA ILE A 283 1.11 -21.59 -6.11
C ILE A 283 0.74 -22.83 -5.30
N PHE A 284 -0.52 -23.24 -5.42
CA PHE A 284 -1.10 -24.36 -4.70
C PHE A 284 -2.23 -25.03 -5.50
N ALA A 285 -2.68 -26.19 -5.06
CA ALA A 285 -3.81 -26.92 -5.62
C ALA A 285 -4.54 -27.65 -4.48
N ASP A 286 -5.75 -28.16 -4.74
CA ASP A 286 -6.37 -29.12 -3.83
C ASP A 286 -5.61 -30.47 -3.85
N GLY A 287 -5.59 -31.17 -2.72
CA GLY A 287 -4.91 -32.45 -2.57
C GLY A 287 -3.57 -32.37 -1.82
N HIS A 288 -2.69 -33.32 -2.07
CA HIS A 288 -1.37 -33.49 -1.43
C HIS A 288 -0.23 -33.69 -2.45
N GLU A 289 -0.56 -33.58 -3.73
CA GLU A 289 0.34 -33.76 -4.85
C GLU A 289 1.37 -32.63 -4.91
N ARG A 290 2.59 -32.96 -5.36
CA ARG A 290 3.65 -31.98 -5.57
C ARG A 290 3.39 -31.19 -6.84
N LEU A 291 3.69 -29.90 -6.77
CA LEU A 291 3.60 -28.98 -7.90
C LEU A 291 4.99 -28.66 -8.43
N ALA A 292 5.05 -28.28 -9.69
CA ALA A 292 6.19 -27.61 -10.29
C ALA A 292 5.73 -26.32 -10.94
N ALA A 293 6.61 -25.34 -10.99
CA ALA A 293 6.32 -24.03 -11.56
C ALA A 293 7.52 -23.48 -12.33
N ALA A 294 7.23 -22.64 -13.32
CA ALA A 294 8.22 -21.94 -14.11
C ALA A 294 7.81 -20.49 -14.33
N LEU A 295 8.79 -19.59 -14.21
CA LEU A 295 8.70 -18.24 -14.70
C LEU A 295 8.99 -18.25 -16.20
N LEU A 296 8.02 -17.79 -16.99
CA LEU A 296 8.23 -17.51 -18.40
C LEU A 296 8.48 -16.02 -18.60
N TRP A 297 9.44 -15.66 -19.44
CA TRP A 297 9.67 -14.25 -19.79
C TRP A 297 10.18 -14.08 -21.23
N ARG A 298 9.99 -12.89 -21.80
CA ARG A 298 10.54 -12.49 -23.10
C ARG A 298 10.66 -10.97 -23.22
N PRO A 299 11.61 -10.44 -24.00
CA PRO A 299 11.54 -9.07 -24.49
C PRO A 299 10.25 -8.84 -25.29
N ALA A 300 9.66 -7.65 -25.22
CA ALA A 300 8.37 -7.36 -25.87
C ALA A 300 8.42 -7.45 -27.41
N ASP A 301 9.61 -7.37 -28.01
CA ASP A 301 9.85 -7.48 -29.44
C ASP A 301 10.22 -8.90 -29.91
N ALA A 302 10.27 -9.89 -28.99
CA ALA A 302 10.58 -11.27 -29.30
C ALA A 302 9.33 -12.15 -29.17
N ASP A 303 9.16 -13.14 -30.04
CA ASP A 303 8.01 -14.07 -29.97
C ASP A 303 8.21 -15.22 -28.98
N ASP A 304 9.46 -15.71 -28.86
CA ASP A 304 9.78 -16.89 -28.08
C ASP A 304 9.89 -16.58 -26.57
N TRP A 305 9.28 -17.44 -25.76
CA TRP A 305 9.36 -17.39 -24.30
C TRP A 305 10.60 -18.15 -23.80
N GLN A 306 11.34 -17.53 -22.90
CA GLN A 306 12.34 -18.19 -22.08
C GLN A 306 11.69 -18.71 -20.79
N SER A 307 12.23 -19.78 -20.22
CA SER A 307 11.67 -20.46 -19.05
C SER A 307 12.73 -20.64 -17.97
N VAL A 308 12.39 -20.29 -16.73
CA VAL A 308 13.22 -20.48 -15.54
C VAL A 308 12.41 -21.23 -14.49
N PRO A 309 12.86 -22.39 -13.97
CA PRO A 309 12.16 -23.08 -12.90
C PRO A 309 12.01 -22.21 -11.66
N MET A 310 10.84 -22.23 -11.04
CA MET A 310 10.62 -21.60 -9.74
C MET A 310 10.91 -22.59 -8.61
N ARG A 311 11.50 -22.08 -7.52
CA ARG A 311 11.77 -22.86 -6.30
C ARG A 311 10.71 -22.56 -5.22
N PRO A 312 10.26 -23.57 -4.47
CA PRO A 312 9.38 -23.35 -3.33
C PRO A 312 10.17 -22.73 -2.16
N LEU A 313 9.54 -21.80 -1.43
CA LEU A 313 10.05 -21.14 -0.23
C LEU A 313 9.32 -21.59 1.05
N GLY A 314 8.22 -22.36 0.91
CA GLY A 314 7.33 -22.76 2.00
C GLY A 314 6.04 -21.94 2.03
N ASN A 315 5.00 -22.49 2.67
CA ASN A 315 3.65 -21.91 2.71
C ASN A 315 3.15 -21.48 1.32
N ASP A 316 3.32 -22.37 0.33
CA ASP A 316 2.91 -22.20 -1.06
C ASP A 316 3.54 -21.01 -1.81
N ARG A 317 4.58 -20.38 -1.25
CA ARG A 317 5.32 -19.30 -1.90
C ARG A 317 6.41 -19.86 -2.81
N TRP A 318 6.51 -19.36 -4.03
CA TRP A 318 7.50 -19.77 -5.03
C TRP A 318 8.31 -18.57 -5.52
N ARG A 319 9.55 -18.81 -5.96
CA ARG A 319 10.46 -17.76 -6.45
C ARG A 319 11.27 -18.19 -7.67
N ALA A 320 11.45 -17.28 -8.62
CA ALA A 320 12.49 -17.34 -9.66
C ALA A 320 13.09 -15.94 -9.88
N GLU A 321 14.14 -15.87 -10.69
CA GLU A 321 14.81 -14.62 -11.06
C GLU A 321 14.61 -14.35 -12.56
N LEU A 322 14.20 -13.13 -12.90
CA LEU A 322 14.05 -12.63 -14.26
C LEU A 322 15.28 -11.79 -14.63
N PRO A 323 16.15 -12.23 -15.55
CA PRO A 323 17.29 -11.43 -15.98
C PRO A 323 16.86 -10.35 -17.00
N LEU A 324 17.11 -9.09 -16.68
CA LEU A 324 16.87 -7.96 -17.59
C LEU A 324 18.11 -7.71 -18.46
N ALA A 325 18.30 -8.50 -19.51
CA ALA A 325 19.50 -8.44 -20.35
C ALA A 325 19.49 -7.31 -21.40
N ARG A 326 18.32 -6.78 -21.76
CA ARG A 326 18.15 -5.76 -22.80
C ARG A 326 17.44 -4.52 -22.23
N LEU A 327 17.63 -3.37 -22.86
CA LEU A 327 16.84 -2.17 -22.55
C LEU A 327 15.42 -2.29 -23.10
N GLY A 328 14.46 -1.69 -22.39
CA GLY A 328 13.05 -1.61 -22.79
C GLY A 328 12.16 -2.64 -22.13
N ARG A 329 10.96 -2.81 -22.70
CA ARG A 329 9.89 -3.61 -22.09
C ARG A 329 10.15 -5.11 -22.20
N HIS A 330 9.96 -5.80 -21.09
CA HIS A 330 9.93 -7.26 -20.98
C HIS A 330 8.55 -7.69 -20.47
N LEU A 331 8.10 -8.84 -20.91
CA LEU A 331 6.86 -9.48 -20.48
C LEU A 331 7.21 -10.74 -19.70
N PHE A 332 6.45 -11.04 -18.65
CA PHE A 332 6.62 -12.26 -17.87
C PHE A 332 5.29 -12.84 -17.38
N THR A 333 5.27 -14.13 -17.14
CA THR A 333 4.13 -14.86 -16.55
C THR A 333 4.63 -16.07 -15.79
N VAL A 334 3.77 -16.64 -14.95
CA VAL A 334 4.04 -17.86 -14.19
C VAL A 334 3.19 -19.00 -14.76
N GLU A 335 3.84 -20.14 -14.95
CA GLU A 335 3.19 -21.42 -15.21
C GLU A 335 3.34 -22.34 -14.00
N ALA A 336 2.31 -23.12 -13.73
CA ALA A 336 2.35 -24.15 -12.71
C ALA A 336 1.53 -25.37 -13.14
N TRP A 337 1.99 -26.55 -12.74
CA TRP A 337 1.38 -27.83 -13.09
C TRP A 337 1.61 -28.86 -11.99
N TRP A 338 0.90 -29.98 -12.11
CA TRP A 338 1.12 -31.14 -11.26
C TRP A 338 2.37 -31.88 -11.67
N ASP A 339 3.31 -32.04 -10.75
CA ASP A 339 4.49 -32.84 -10.96
C ASP A 339 4.21 -34.27 -10.47
N GLU A 340 3.59 -35.06 -11.36
CA GLU A 340 3.14 -36.42 -11.08
C GLU A 340 4.32 -37.33 -10.70
N PHE A 341 5.46 -37.19 -11.39
CA PHE A 341 6.64 -38.00 -11.09
C PHE A 341 7.30 -37.59 -9.78
N SER A 342 7.43 -36.30 -9.48
CA SER A 342 7.96 -35.83 -8.18
C SER A 342 7.08 -36.26 -7.01
N SER A 343 5.75 -36.25 -7.20
CA SER A 343 4.79 -36.76 -6.22
C SER A 343 5.02 -38.25 -5.95
N PHE A 344 5.06 -39.05 -7.01
CA PHE A 344 5.36 -40.48 -6.95
C PHE A 344 6.72 -40.77 -6.29
N HIS A 345 7.77 -40.06 -6.73
CA HIS A 345 9.13 -40.21 -6.22
C HIS A 345 9.19 -39.97 -4.70
N HIS A 346 8.50 -38.93 -4.21
CA HIS A 346 8.43 -38.65 -2.78
C HIS A 346 7.73 -39.77 -1.99
N GLU A 347 6.60 -40.27 -2.50
CA GLU A 347 5.85 -41.36 -1.87
C GLU A 347 6.65 -42.67 -1.84
N LEU A 348 7.29 -43.02 -2.97
CA LEU A 348 8.14 -44.20 -3.08
C LEU A 348 9.30 -44.15 -2.07
N ALA A 349 10.01 -43.02 -1.99
CA ALA A 349 11.11 -42.84 -1.05
C ALA A 349 10.65 -42.94 0.42
N ALA A 350 9.48 -42.38 0.76
CA ALA A 350 8.93 -42.45 2.10
C ALA A 350 8.53 -43.89 2.49
N LYS A 351 7.89 -44.64 1.57
CA LYS A 351 7.48 -46.03 1.78
C LYS A 351 8.69 -46.96 1.93
N LEU A 352 9.72 -46.80 1.09
CA LEU A 352 10.99 -47.53 1.20
C LEU A 352 11.65 -47.30 2.56
N LYS A 353 11.75 -46.04 3.00
CA LYS A 353 12.32 -45.69 4.31
C LYS A 353 11.54 -46.29 5.48
N ALA A 354 10.23 -46.47 5.32
CA ALA A 354 9.36 -47.13 6.29
C ALA A 354 9.40 -48.67 6.23
N GLY A 355 10.23 -49.26 5.36
CA GLY A 355 10.35 -50.71 5.21
C GLY A 355 9.10 -51.38 4.64
N ARG A 356 8.29 -50.66 3.86
CA ARG A 356 7.09 -51.19 3.22
C ARG A 356 7.45 -51.94 1.94
N ASP A 357 6.59 -52.88 1.55
CA ASP A 357 6.67 -53.52 0.23
C ASP A 357 6.24 -52.52 -0.85
N VAL A 358 7.12 -52.26 -1.82
CA VAL A 358 6.95 -51.24 -2.87
C VAL A 358 6.82 -51.82 -4.28
N ARG A 359 6.50 -53.12 -4.41
CA ARG A 359 6.40 -53.78 -5.73
C ARG A 359 5.35 -53.16 -6.64
N LEU A 360 4.24 -52.67 -6.07
CA LEU A 360 3.18 -52.03 -6.85
C LEU A 360 3.64 -50.64 -7.33
N GLU A 361 4.27 -49.88 -6.46
CA GLU A 361 4.79 -48.54 -6.74
C GLU A 361 5.89 -48.61 -7.82
N ILE A 362 6.75 -49.63 -7.82
CA ILE A 362 7.72 -49.83 -8.92
C ILE A 362 7.00 -50.02 -10.27
N ALA A 363 5.89 -50.76 -10.29
CA ALA A 363 5.09 -50.93 -11.51
C ALA A 363 4.38 -49.63 -11.94
N GLU A 364 3.86 -48.84 -11.00
CA GLU A 364 3.30 -47.51 -11.26
C GLU A 364 4.36 -46.55 -11.82
N GLY A 365 5.55 -46.49 -11.19
CA GLY A 365 6.67 -45.67 -11.64
C GLY A 365 7.12 -46.02 -13.05
N ARG A 366 7.13 -47.32 -13.40
CA ARG A 366 7.39 -47.76 -14.76
C ARG A 366 6.40 -47.18 -15.77
N LEU A 367 5.09 -47.20 -15.46
CA LEU A 367 4.06 -46.64 -16.34
C LEU A 367 4.24 -45.13 -16.54
N LEU A 368 4.68 -44.41 -15.51
CA LEU A 368 5.01 -42.98 -15.63
C LEU A 368 6.20 -42.76 -16.58
N VAL A 369 7.25 -43.58 -16.47
CA VAL A 369 8.41 -43.51 -17.39
C VAL A 369 7.99 -43.87 -18.82
N GLU A 370 7.15 -44.88 -19.02
CA GLU A 370 6.62 -45.25 -20.34
C GLU A 370 5.81 -44.11 -20.97
N ALA A 371 4.94 -43.45 -20.18
CA ALA A 371 4.20 -42.27 -20.62
C ALA A 371 5.14 -41.11 -20.99
N ALA A 372 6.21 -40.90 -20.22
CA ALA A 372 7.22 -39.90 -20.51
C ALA A 372 8.03 -40.22 -21.77
N VAL A 373 8.38 -41.48 -22.03
CA VAL A 373 9.04 -41.91 -23.28
C VAL A 373 8.15 -41.59 -24.49
N ALA A 374 6.85 -41.84 -24.40
CA ALA A 374 5.91 -41.56 -25.49
C ALA A 374 5.80 -40.06 -25.82
N HIS A 375 6.10 -39.18 -24.86
CA HIS A 375 6.04 -37.73 -25.01
C HIS A 375 7.39 -37.09 -25.37
N ALA A 376 8.48 -37.62 -24.82
CA ALA A 376 9.84 -37.08 -24.97
C ALA A 376 10.39 -37.23 -26.39
N LYS A 377 11.41 -36.44 -26.72
CA LYS A 377 12.13 -36.48 -28.01
C LYS A 377 13.63 -36.46 -27.80
N GLY A 378 14.37 -36.92 -28.81
CA GLY A 378 15.83 -36.83 -28.85
C GLY A 378 16.50 -37.58 -27.69
N ASP A 379 17.50 -36.93 -27.08
CA ASP A 379 18.31 -37.54 -26.01
C ASP A 379 17.50 -37.90 -24.76
N VAL A 380 16.47 -37.11 -24.43
CA VAL A 380 15.59 -37.38 -23.28
C VAL A 380 14.83 -38.69 -23.48
N ALA A 381 14.26 -38.90 -24.66
CA ALA A 381 13.56 -40.16 -24.97
C ALA A 381 14.51 -41.37 -24.89
N ARG A 382 15.76 -41.22 -25.36
CA ARG A 382 16.80 -42.24 -25.26
C ARG A 382 17.14 -42.56 -23.79
N ARG A 383 17.42 -41.55 -22.98
CA ARG A 383 17.71 -41.71 -21.53
C ARG A 383 16.57 -42.46 -20.82
N LEU A 384 15.33 -42.07 -21.05
CA LEU A 384 14.17 -42.73 -20.44
C LEU A 384 13.96 -44.17 -20.95
N THR A 385 14.26 -44.43 -22.22
CA THR A 385 14.23 -45.79 -22.78
C THR A 385 15.31 -46.66 -22.16
N ASP A 386 16.52 -46.12 -21.95
CA ASP A 386 17.62 -46.79 -21.25
C ASP A 386 17.26 -47.08 -19.78
N THR A 387 16.54 -46.16 -19.11
CA THR A 387 15.97 -46.40 -17.78
C THR A 387 15.03 -47.60 -17.78
N LEU A 388 14.06 -47.67 -18.69
CA LEU A 388 13.14 -48.82 -18.82
C LEU A 388 13.88 -50.14 -19.08
N ALA A 389 14.86 -50.11 -20.00
CA ALA A 389 15.68 -51.29 -20.32
C ALA A 389 16.55 -51.75 -19.14
N THR A 390 16.91 -50.84 -18.24
CA THR A 390 17.63 -51.17 -17.00
C THR A 390 16.68 -51.78 -15.97
N MET A 391 15.47 -51.24 -15.82
CA MET A 391 14.42 -51.82 -14.99
C MET A 391 14.04 -53.24 -15.45
N ASP A 392 14.00 -53.50 -16.76
CA ASP A 392 13.71 -54.84 -17.31
C ASP A 392 14.79 -55.88 -16.95
N ARG A 393 16.04 -55.44 -16.82
CA ARG A 393 17.17 -56.32 -16.44
C ARG A 393 17.23 -56.59 -14.93
N GLN A 394 16.61 -55.76 -14.11
CA GLN A 394 16.69 -55.80 -12.64
C GLN A 394 15.30 -55.61 -11.98
N PRO A 395 14.41 -56.64 -11.99
CA PRO A 395 13.01 -56.49 -11.57
C PRO A 395 12.77 -56.46 -10.05
N SER A 396 13.80 -56.61 -9.21
CA SER A 396 13.70 -56.69 -7.74
C SER A 396 13.94 -55.33 -7.06
N ALA A 397 14.32 -55.31 -5.77
CA ALA A 397 14.49 -54.09 -4.95
C ALA A 397 15.26 -52.94 -5.62
N ASP A 398 16.20 -53.25 -6.53
CA ASP A 398 16.95 -52.32 -7.37
C ASP A 398 16.08 -51.41 -8.26
N GLY A 399 14.85 -51.84 -8.62
CA GLY A 399 13.93 -51.06 -9.44
C GLY A 399 13.49 -49.75 -8.78
N ALA A 400 13.41 -49.72 -7.45
CA ALA A 400 13.14 -48.49 -6.72
C ALA A 400 14.36 -47.55 -6.73
N ASP A 401 15.57 -48.08 -6.63
CA ASP A 401 16.81 -47.28 -6.72
C ASP A 401 16.96 -46.62 -8.11
N ILE A 402 16.57 -47.33 -9.17
CA ILE A 402 16.56 -46.76 -10.54
C ILE A 402 15.57 -45.60 -10.66
N LEU A 403 14.36 -45.74 -10.10
CA LEU A 403 13.33 -44.68 -10.13
C LEU A 403 13.69 -43.48 -9.24
N LEU A 404 14.45 -43.70 -8.17
CA LEU A 404 14.93 -42.65 -7.26
C LEU A 404 16.27 -42.03 -7.67
N ALA A 405 16.91 -42.54 -8.73
CA ALA A 405 18.19 -42.01 -9.22
C ALA A 405 18.03 -40.60 -9.81
N ASP A 406 18.99 -39.72 -9.53
CA ASP A 406 19.00 -38.33 -10.02
C ASP A 406 18.88 -38.27 -11.55
N ASP A 407 19.57 -39.16 -12.27
CA ASP A 407 19.51 -39.25 -13.74
C ASP A 407 18.08 -39.51 -14.26
N THR A 408 17.29 -40.31 -13.54
CA THR A 408 15.88 -40.60 -13.89
C THR A 408 15.00 -39.39 -13.58
N VAL A 409 15.17 -38.77 -12.41
CA VAL A 409 14.43 -37.56 -12.01
C VAL A 409 14.66 -36.42 -13.01
N GLU A 410 15.91 -36.17 -13.40
CA GLU A 410 16.25 -35.17 -14.41
C GLU A 410 15.65 -35.49 -15.78
N ALA A 411 15.70 -36.75 -16.22
CA ALA A 411 15.14 -37.16 -17.50
C ALA A 411 13.61 -37.03 -17.52
N MET A 412 12.93 -37.36 -16.42
CA MET A 412 11.48 -37.20 -16.26
C MET A 412 11.07 -35.73 -16.27
N ALA A 413 11.81 -34.86 -15.57
CA ALA A 413 11.58 -33.41 -15.61
C ALA A 413 11.78 -32.84 -17.03
N ALA A 414 12.82 -33.29 -17.74
CA ALA A 414 13.09 -32.89 -19.12
C ALA A 414 12.09 -33.43 -20.14
N ALA A 415 11.35 -34.50 -19.81
CA ALA A 415 10.30 -35.05 -20.68
C ALA A 415 9.17 -34.05 -20.89
N GLY A 416 8.88 -33.20 -19.89
CA GLY A 416 7.96 -32.07 -20.05
C GLY A 416 6.47 -32.41 -19.96
N LEU A 417 6.08 -33.52 -19.32
CA LEU A 417 4.68 -33.78 -18.99
C LEU A 417 4.18 -32.77 -17.95
N ARG A 418 3.12 -32.01 -18.29
CA ARG A 418 2.54 -30.96 -17.43
C ARG A 418 1.02 -31.10 -17.25
N PRO A 419 0.54 -32.13 -16.53
CA PRO A 419 -0.88 -32.27 -16.21
C PRO A 419 -1.43 -31.05 -15.46
N PHE A 420 -2.68 -30.68 -15.77
CA PHE A 420 -3.35 -29.51 -15.18
C PHE A 420 -2.54 -28.21 -15.26
N LEU A 421 -1.74 -28.05 -16.32
CA LEU A 421 -0.98 -26.83 -16.56
C LEU A 421 -1.90 -25.61 -16.57
N VAL A 422 -1.52 -24.63 -15.75
CA VAL A 422 -2.13 -23.32 -15.70
C VAL A 422 -1.05 -22.29 -15.97
N ARG A 423 -1.38 -21.32 -16.81
CA ARG A 423 -0.57 -20.14 -17.06
C ARG A 423 -1.35 -18.92 -16.60
N HIS A 424 -0.71 -18.03 -15.87
CA HIS A 424 -1.31 -16.73 -15.57
C HIS A 424 -1.45 -15.89 -16.86
N ASP A 425 -2.62 -15.32 -17.10
CA ASP A 425 -2.90 -14.49 -18.27
C ASP A 425 -3.81 -13.30 -17.86
N PRO A 426 -3.57 -12.07 -18.33
CA PRO A 426 -2.51 -11.63 -19.25
C PRO A 426 -1.09 -11.69 -18.65
N PRO A 427 -0.03 -11.71 -19.48
CA PRO A 427 1.34 -11.55 -18.98
C PRO A 427 1.53 -10.16 -18.34
N LEU A 428 2.35 -10.12 -17.30
CA LEU A 428 2.76 -8.89 -16.62
C LEU A 428 3.95 -8.24 -17.36
N ALA A 429 4.19 -6.96 -17.10
CA ALA A 429 5.26 -6.20 -17.75
C ALA A 429 6.27 -5.64 -16.75
N ILE A 430 7.52 -5.52 -17.21
CA ILE A 430 8.58 -4.80 -16.52
C ILE A 430 9.38 -3.96 -17.52
N GLU A 431 9.70 -2.73 -17.14
CA GLU A 431 10.49 -1.82 -17.95
C GLU A 431 11.95 -1.84 -17.46
N ALA A 432 12.87 -2.25 -18.35
CA ALA A 432 14.31 -2.27 -18.08
C ALA A 432 14.96 -0.98 -18.57
N ASP A 433 15.37 -0.12 -17.64
CA ASP A 433 16.08 1.12 -17.96
C ASP A 433 17.59 0.97 -17.89
N ARG A 434 18.33 1.91 -18.46
CA ARG A 434 19.78 2.02 -18.23
C ARG A 434 20.09 2.35 -16.76
N PRO A 435 21.27 1.98 -16.23
CA PRO A 435 21.59 2.16 -14.80
C PRO A 435 21.40 3.59 -14.27
N GLN A 436 21.63 4.61 -15.10
CA GLN A 436 21.45 6.03 -14.77
C GLN A 436 20.02 6.39 -14.36
N ALA A 437 19.02 5.56 -14.72
CA ALA A 437 17.66 5.72 -14.24
C ALA A 437 17.53 5.49 -12.73
N ALA A 438 18.42 4.71 -12.12
CA ALA A 438 18.43 4.41 -10.68
C ALA A 438 19.64 5.03 -9.93
N PHE A 439 20.75 5.26 -10.63
CA PHE A 439 21.98 5.79 -10.03
C PHE A 439 22.62 6.91 -10.86
N ALA A 440 22.58 8.14 -10.34
CA ALA A 440 23.23 9.30 -10.94
C ALA A 440 23.34 10.45 -9.93
N ALA A 441 24.38 11.27 -10.09
CA ALA A 441 24.50 12.59 -9.44
C ALA A 441 24.27 13.71 -10.48
N TRP A 442 23.31 14.60 -10.21
CA TRP A 442 22.93 15.68 -11.11
C TRP A 442 23.45 17.03 -10.60
N TYR A 443 23.99 17.86 -11.49
CA TYR A 443 24.34 19.25 -11.22
C TYR A 443 23.53 20.16 -12.15
N GLU A 444 22.74 21.05 -11.57
CA GLU A 444 21.97 22.06 -12.29
C GLU A 444 22.73 23.37 -12.31
N MET A 445 22.87 23.99 -13.49
CA MET A 445 23.45 25.33 -13.62
C MET A 445 22.77 26.11 -14.74
N PHE A 446 22.86 27.44 -14.68
CA PHE A 446 22.39 28.33 -15.74
C PHE A 446 23.55 28.64 -16.70
N PRO A 447 23.49 28.23 -17.98
CA PRO A 447 24.55 28.53 -18.94
C PRO A 447 24.87 30.03 -19.06
N ARG A 448 23.85 30.90 -18.96
CA ARG A 448 24.04 32.35 -18.99
C ARG A 448 24.87 32.94 -17.85
N SER A 449 25.02 32.20 -16.76
CA SER A 449 25.86 32.58 -15.61
C SER A 449 27.22 31.90 -15.61
N ALA A 450 27.53 31.08 -16.63
CA ALA A 450 28.89 30.62 -16.87
C ALA A 450 29.70 31.78 -17.46
N THR A 451 30.07 32.73 -16.61
CA THR A 451 30.78 33.95 -16.96
C THR A 451 31.52 34.44 -15.71
N ASP A 452 32.53 35.27 -15.93
CA ASP A 452 33.32 35.96 -14.93
C ASP A 452 32.85 37.40 -14.68
N ASP A 453 31.95 37.91 -15.53
CA ASP A 453 31.40 39.27 -15.47
C ASP A 453 29.87 39.23 -15.33
N PRO A 454 29.28 39.78 -14.25
CA PRO A 454 27.83 39.83 -14.07
C PRO A 454 27.08 40.65 -15.13
N ALA A 455 27.78 41.50 -15.90
CA ALA A 455 27.21 42.24 -17.03
C ALA A 455 27.29 41.47 -18.37
N ARG A 456 28.03 40.35 -18.43
CA ARG A 456 28.21 39.55 -19.65
C ARG A 456 27.37 38.28 -19.60
N HIS A 457 26.55 38.04 -20.60
CA HIS A 457 25.85 36.77 -20.76
C HIS A 457 26.85 35.65 -21.11
N GLY A 458 26.83 34.55 -20.37
CA GLY A 458 27.62 33.35 -20.67
C GLY A 458 27.15 32.60 -21.92
N THR A 459 28.05 31.84 -22.54
CA THR A 459 27.81 31.06 -23.76
C THR A 459 28.00 29.56 -23.52
N PHE A 460 27.64 28.71 -24.49
CA PHE A 460 27.98 27.28 -24.39
C PHE A 460 29.48 27.01 -24.34
N ALA A 461 30.31 27.84 -24.97
CA ALA A 461 31.76 27.72 -24.87
C ALA A 461 32.25 27.99 -23.44
N ASP A 462 31.70 29.01 -22.75
CA ASP A 462 32.02 29.24 -21.34
C ASP A 462 31.59 28.07 -20.43
N VAL A 463 30.51 27.35 -20.79
CA VAL A 463 30.10 26.13 -20.07
C VAL A 463 31.11 25.00 -20.29
N VAL A 464 31.66 24.85 -21.49
CA VAL A 464 32.70 23.83 -21.78
C VAL A 464 33.87 23.98 -20.81
N ASP A 465 34.30 25.21 -20.51
CA ASP A 465 35.38 25.48 -19.55
C ASP A 465 35.06 25.06 -18.11
N ARG A 466 33.77 24.91 -17.77
CA ARG A 466 33.31 24.48 -16.43
C ARG A 466 33.18 22.96 -16.29
N LEU A 467 33.10 22.21 -17.39
CA LEU A 467 32.89 20.76 -17.38
C LEU A 467 33.93 20.00 -16.52
N PRO A 468 35.25 20.30 -16.58
CA PRO A 468 36.23 19.58 -15.78
C PRO A 468 35.99 19.71 -14.27
N ALA A 469 35.60 20.89 -13.80
CA ALA A 469 35.33 21.14 -12.38
C ALA A 469 34.06 20.39 -11.90
N ILE A 470 33.01 20.39 -12.72
CA ILE A 470 31.77 19.65 -12.44
C ILE A 470 32.04 18.15 -12.42
N ARG A 471 32.82 17.65 -13.39
CA ARG A 471 33.22 16.25 -13.42
C ARG A 471 34.10 15.86 -12.23
N ALA A 472 35.03 16.73 -11.82
CA ALA A 472 35.89 16.51 -10.65
C ALA A 472 35.09 16.37 -9.35
N MET A 473 33.96 17.07 -9.20
CA MET A 473 33.01 16.88 -8.09
C MET A 473 32.28 15.54 -8.14
N GLY A 474 32.41 14.78 -9.23
CA GLY A 474 31.83 13.45 -9.37
C GLY A 474 30.37 13.46 -9.79
N PHE A 475 29.91 14.48 -10.51
CA PHE A 475 28.61 14.46 -11.17
C PHE A 475 28.63 13.62 -12.45
N ASP A 476 27.45 13.13 -12.83
CA ASP A 476 27.21 12.30 -14.02
C ASP A 476 26.31 13.03 -15.03
N VAL A 477 25.44 13.93 -14.56
CA VAL A 477 24.47 14.66 -15.39
C VAL A 477 24.60 16.15 -15.14
N LEU A 478 24.72 16.94 -16.20
CA LEU A 478 24.64 18.38 -16.21
C LEU A 478 23.27 18.81 -16.74
N TYR A 479 22.46 19.41 -15.88
CA TYR A 479 21.09 19.81 -16.16
C TYR A 479 21.03 21.34 -16.39
N PHE A 480 20.40 21.74 -17.49
CA PHE A 480 20.14 23.14 -17.79
C PHE A 480 18.64 23.47 -17.68
N PRO A 481 18.29 24.63 -17.09
CA PRO A 481 17.02 25.31 -17.36
C PRO A 481 16.82 25.52 -18.88
N PRO A 482 15.63 25.95 -19.34
CA PRO A 482 15.39 26.14 -20.77
C PRO A 482 16.47 27.00 -21.45
N ILE A 483 16.98 26.52 -22.58
CA ILE A 483 18.08 27.15 -23.36
C ILE A 483 17.56 27.92 -24.58
N HIS A 484 16.26 28.18 -24.62
CA HIS A 484 15.54 28.73 -25.76
C HIS A 484 15.46 30.27 -25.70
N PRO A 485 15.12 30.95 -26.80
CA PRO A 485 14.85 32.40 -26.79
C PRO A 485 13.81 32.79 -25.72
N ILE A 486 14.01 33.94 -25.06
CA ILE A 486 13.18 34.42 -23.95
C ILE A 486 12.34 35.62 -24.41
N GLY A 487 11.03 35.58 -24.11
CA GLY A 487 10.08 36.63 -24.45
C GLY A 487 10.43 38.00 -23.84
N SER A 488 10.00 39.06 -24.52
CA SER A 488 10.11 40.45 -24.09
C SER A 488 8.80 40.97 -23.46
N ALA A 489 7.66 40.53 -23.98
CA ALA A 489 6.34 40.87 -23.46
C ALA A 489 6.14 40.35 -22.03
N ASN A 490 5.77 41.25 -21.13
CA ASN A 490 5.59 40.98 -19.69
C ASN A 490 6.81 40.31 -19.02
N ARG A 491 8.01 40.50 -19.57
CA ARG A 491 9.24 39.91 -19.01
C ARG A 491 9.39 40.31 -17.55
N LYS A 492 9.76 39.35 -16.71
CA LYS A 492 10.07 39.59 -15.29
C LYS A 492 11.48 40.16 -15.12
N GLY A 493 11.61 41.15 -14.25
CA GLY A 493 12.90 41.72 -13.85
C GLY A 493 13.51 41.04 -12.62
N ARG A 494 14.66 41.55 -12.16
CA ARG A 494 15.38 41.04 -10.98
C ARG A 494 14.45 40.88 -9.77
N ASN A 495 14.68 39.85 -8.97
CA ASN A 495 13.83 39.51 -7.80
C ASN A 495 12.33 39.36 -8.14
N ASN A 496 12.00 38.83 -9.33
CA ASN A 496 10.63 38.51 -9.74
C ASN A 496 9.73 39.76 -9.85
N THR A 497 10.30 40.92 -10.23
CA THR A 497 9.53 42.16 -10.43
C THR A 497 8.75 42.13 -11.74
N LEU A 498 7.60 42.82 -11.79
CA LEU A 498 6.76 42.91 -12.99
C LEU A 498 7.23 43.97 -14.00
N THR A 499 8.21 44.80 -13.61
CA THR A 499 8.74 45.89 -14.44
C THR A 499 10.22 45.65 -14.69
N PRO A 500 10.61 45.04 -15.81
CA PRO A 500 12.00 44.73 -16.10
C PRO A 500 12.77 46.00 -16.47
N GLY A 501 14.04 46.06 -16.07
CA GLY A 501 15.00 47.01 -16.61
C GLY A 501 15.38 46.68 -18.07
N PRO A 502 16.04 47.61 -18.79
CA PRO A 502 16.43 47.40 -20.18
C PRO A 502 17.42 46.22 -20.37
N ASP A 503 18.22 45.94 -19.34
CA ASP A 503 19.26 44.90 -19.37
C ASP A 503 18.83 43.61 -18.63
N ASP A 504 17.57 43.54 -18.15
CA ASP A 504 17.09 42.35 -17.43
C ASP A 504 16.90 41.17 -18.38
N VAL A 505 17.55 40.06 -18.03
CA VAL A 505 17.61 38.83 -18.84
C VAL A 505 16.33 38.00 -18.82
N GLY A 506 15.42 38.26 -17.87
CA GLY A 506 14.16 37.55 -17.76
C GLY A 506 14.28 36.10 -17.27
N SER A 507 13.13 35.43 -17.20
CA SER A 507 13.02 34.01 -16.83
C SER A 507 13.28 33.11 -18.04
N PRO A 508 14.19 32.12 -17.96
CA PRO A 508 14.36 31.12 -19.02
C PRO A 508 13.08 30.33 -19.32
N TYR A 509 12.19 30.20 -18.34
CA TYR A 509 10.90 29.52 -18.49
C TYR A 509 9.87 30.31 -19.32
N ALA A 510 10.14 31.58 -19.65
CA ALA A 510 9.34 32.38 -20.58
C ALA A 510 9.78 32.14 -22.04
N ILE A 511 9.64 30.88 -22.46
CA ILE A 511 10.13 30.35 -23.75
C ILE A 511 9.40 30.98 -24.92
N GLY A 512 10.15 31.50 -25.88
CA GLY A 512 9.65 32.00 -27.15
C GLY A 512 9.95 33.48 -27.37
N SER A 513 10.53 33.79 -28.52
CA SER A 513 10.65 35.15 -29.06
C SER A 513 10.50 35.09 -30.59
N PRO A 514 10.60 36.22 -31.31
CA PRO A 514 10.72 36.19 -32.77
C PRO A 514 11.90 35.35 -33.29
N ASP A 515 12.90 35.05 -32.46
CA ASP A 515 14.08 34.26 -32.82
C ASP A 515 13.84 32.73 -32.75
N GLY A 516 12.71 32.28 -32.19
CA GLY A 516 12.33 30.86 -32.16
C GLY A 516 11.61 30.41 -30.89
N GLY A 517 11.25 29.11 -30.85
CA GLY A 517 10.53 28.46 -29.77
C GLY A 517 11.32 27.34 -29.08
N HIS A 518 10.64 26.25 -28.69
CA HIS A 518 11.22 25.11 -27.98
C HIS A 518 12.28 24.30 -28.75
N ASP A 519 12.44 24.51 -30.05
CA ASP A 519 13.43 23.87 -30.92
C ASP A 519 14.56 24.83 -31.34
N ALA A 520 14.60 26.03 -30.76
CA ALA A 520 15.63 27.04 -31.02
C ALA A 520 16.58 27.22 -29.83
N ILE A 521 17.78 27.72 -30.12
CA ILE A 521 18.78 28.13 -29.12
C ILE A 521 18.65 29.65 -28.88
N HIS A 522 18.75 30.08 -27.62
CA HIS A 522 18.81 31.50 -27.29
C HIS A 522 20.03 32.16 -27.97
N PRO A 523 19.87 33.25 -28.73
CA PRO A 523 20.96 33.80 -29.56
C PRO A 523 22.24 34.17 -28.78
N GLN A 524 22.11 34.60 -27.53
CA GLN A 524 23.27 34.92 -26.67
C GLN A 524 24.00 33.68 -26.11
N LEU A 525 23.40 32.48 -26.16
CA LEU A 525 24.08 31.24 -25.76
C LEU A 525 24.98 30.69 -26.88
N GLY A 526 24.65 31.01 -28.13
CA GLY A 526 25.36 30.54 -29.32
C GLY A 526 24.41 29.98 -30.36
N THR A 527 24.92 29.04 -31.16
CA THR A 527 24.21 28.35 -32.23
C THR A 527 23.94 26.89 -31.87
N LEU A 528 23.18 26.19 -32.73
CA LEU A 528 23.00 24.74 -32.59
C LEU A 528 24.32 23.96 -32.71
N GLU A 529 25.29 24.46 -33.47
CA GLU A 529 26.61 23.83 -33.59
C GLU A 529 27.45 24.00 -32.32
N ASP A 530 27.33 25.15 -31.65
CA ASP A 530 27.94 25.37 -30.34
C ASP A 530 27.34 24.43 -29.29
N PHE A 531 26.02 24.19 -29.37
CA PHE A 531 25.35 23.19 -28.52
C PHE A 531 25.86 21.77 -28.77
N ARG A 532 25.99 21.36 -30.04
CA ARG A 532 26.58 20.04 -30.39
C ARG A 532 28.00 19.91 -29.86
N SER A 533 28.80 20.97 -29.97
CA SER A 533 30.16 21.02 -29.44
C SER A 533 30.17 20.85 -27.91
N LEU A 534 29.25 21.48 -27.19
CA LEU A 534 29.06 21.29 -25.75
C LEU A 534 28.65 19.85 -25.41
N VAL A 535 27.70 19.27 -26.13
CA VAL A 535 27.25 17.88 -25.91
C VAL A 535 28.40 16.90 -26.11
N ALA A 536 29.21 17.08 -27.16
CA ALA A 536 30.40 16.27 -27.42
C ALA A 536 31.44 16.43 -26.29
N ALA A 537 31.76 17.67 -25.91
CA ALA A 537 32.72 17.94 -24.83
C ALA A 537 32.26 17.38 -23.47
N ALA A 538 30.96 17.44 -23.17
CA ALA A 538 30.39 16.84 -21.98
C ALA A 538 30.53 15.30 -22.01
N ALA A 539 30.22 14.67 -23.14
CA ALA A 539 30.38 13.23 -23.32
C ALA A 539 31.84 12.78 -23.15
N ASP A 540 32.81 13.51 -23.69
CA ASP A 540 34.25 13.23 -23.52
C ASP A 540 34.70 13.30 -22.05
N GLN A 541 34.04 14.12 -21.24
CA GLN A 541 34.25 14.20 -19.77
C GLN A 541 33.44 13.15 -18.99
N GLY A 542 32.58 12.37 -19.65
CA GLY A 542 31.66 11.43 -19.01
C GLY A 542 30.49 12.11 -18.28
N LEU A 543 30.03 13.24 -18.80
CA LEU A 543 28.82 13.96 -18.37
C LEU A 543 27.73 13.85 -19.43
N GLU A 544 26.51 13.59 -19.00
CA GLU A 544 25.32 13.66 -19.85
C GLU A 544 24.64 15.02 -19.72
N ILE A 545 24.18 15.59 -20.83
CA ILE A 545 23.33 16.79 -20.79
C ILE A 545 21.87 16.38 -20.57
N ALA A 546 21.22 17.01 -19.59
CA ALA A 546 19.79 16.98 -19.39
C ALA A 546 19.18 18.35 -19.68
N LEU A 547 18.09 18.38 -20.46
CA LEU A 547 17.38 19.63 -20.75
C LEU A 547 16.06 19.70 -20.00
N ASP A 548 15.71 20.92 -19.58
CA ASP A 548 14.37 21.23 -19.14
C ASP A 548 13.38 21.14 -20.32
N PHE A 549 12.24 20.48 -20.08
CA PHE A 549 11.11 20.47 -20.99
C PHE A 549 9.88 21.10 -20.31
N ALA A 550 9.75 22.41 -20.49
CA ALA A 550 8.63 23.21 -20.00
C ALA A 550 7.59 23.48 -21.09
N ILE A 551 6.43 22.85 -20.97
CA ILE A 551 5.30 23.07 -21.90
C ILE A 551 4.52 24.32 -21.49
N GLN A 552 5.01 25.46 -21.98
CA GLN A 552 4.45 26.79 -21.85
C GLN A 552 5.13 27.73 -22.84
N CYS A 553 4.52 28.87 -23.13
CA CYS A 553 5.00 29.85 -24.10
C CYS A 553 5.01 31.25 -23.47
N SER A 554 5.97 32.09 -23.81
CA SER A 554 5.85 33.53 -23.63
C SER A 554 4.77 34.09 -24.57
N PRO A 555 4.25 35.32 -24.35
CA PRO A 555 3.35 35.97 -25.29
C PRO A 555 3.97 36.22 -26.68
N ASP A 556 5.30 36.18 -26.79
CA ASP A 556 6.05 36.40 -28.03
C ASP A 556 6.37 35.10 -28.79
N HIS A 557 5.96 33.93 -28.27
CA HIS A 557 6.28 32.64 -28.88
C HIS A 557 5.61 32.48 -30.26
N PRO A 558 6.31 31.98 -31.30
CA PRO A 558 5.76 31.86 -32.66
C PRO A 558 4.43 31.12 -32.76
N TRP A 559 4.23 30.06 -31.96
CA TRP A 559 2.97 29.31 -31.90
C TRP A 559 1.73 30.16 -31.58
N LEU A 560 1.84 31.30 -30.89
CA LEU A 560 0.66 32.15 -30.66
C LEU A 560 0.11 32.75 -31.96
N LYS A 561 1.00 33.01 -32.92
CA LYS A 561 0.65 33.49 -34.24
C LYS A 561 0.31 32.34 -35.19
N ASP A 562 1.14 31.30 -35.20
CA ASP A 562 1.06 30.23 -36.20
C ASP A 562 0.00 29.18 -35.85
N HIS A 563 -0.29 29.01 -34.55
CA HIS A 563 -1.23 28.03 -34.01
C HIS A 563 -2.13 28.61 -32.91
N PRO A 564 -2.90 29.69 -33.18
CA PRO A 564 -3.74 30.32 -32.17
C PRO A 564 -4.77 29.36 -31.56
N GLY A 565 -5.19 28.34 -32.31
CA GLY A 565 -6.11 27.27 -31.85
C GLY A 565 -5.54 26.35 -30.77
N TRP A 566 -4.25 26.45 -30.42
CA TRP A 566 -3.65 25.71 -29.31
C TRP A 566 -3.80 26.41 -27.96
N PHE A 567 -4.37 27.62 -27.91
CA PHE A 567 -4.43 28.45 -26.71
C PHE A 567 -5.87 28.82 -26.37
N ARG A 568 -6.13 29.10 -25.08
CA ARG A 568 -7.41 29.63 -24.62
C ARG A 568 -7.42 31.14 -24.62
N TRP A 569 -8.13 31.68 -25.60
CA TRP A 569 -8.44 33.11 -25.70
C TRP A 569 -9.67 33.44 -24.85
N ARG A 570 -9.59 34.55 -24.11
CA ARG A 570 -10.75 35.12 -23.42
C ARG A 570 -11.68 35.79 -24.43
N PRO A 571 -12.96 36.05 -24.07
CA PRO A 571 -13.90 36.72 -24.97
C PRO A 571 -13.46 38.10 -25.47
N ASP A 572 -12.57 38.78 -24.74
CA ASP A 572 -11.99 40.08 -25.11
C ASP A 572 -10.73 39.96 -25.99
N GLY A 573 -10.33 38.75 -26.37
CA GLY A 573 -9.13 38.47 -27.16
C GLY A 573 -7.83 38.43 -26.36
N SER A 574 -7.87 38.59 -25.03
CA SER A 574 -6.68 38.45 -24.18
C SER A 574 -6.41 36.99 -23.81
N LEU A 575 -5.16 36.66 -23.50
CA LEU A 575 -4.76 35.33 -23.00
C LEU A 575 -4.83 35.30 -21.48
N ARG A 576 -5.21 34.14 -20.92
CA ARG A 576 -5.03 33.90 -19.48
C ARG A 576 -3.59 33.44 -19.24
N TYR A 577 -2.84 34.25 -18.49
CA TYR A 577 -1.50 33.89 -18.04
C TYR A 577 -1.52 32.65 -17.13
N ALA A 578 -0.40 31.93 -17.02
CA ALA A 578 -0.32 30.72 -16.22
C ALA A 578 -0.32 31.02 -14.71
N GLU A 579 -0.94 30.14 -13.93
CA GLU A 579 -1.00 30.24 -12.47
C GLU A 579 -0.77 28.86 -11.85
N ASN A 580 0.02 28.81 -10.77
CA ASN A 580 0.10 27.66 -9.88
C ASN A 580 -0.12 28.18 -8.44
N PRO A 581 -1.39 28.32 -8.00
CA PRO A 581 -1.72 29.09 -6.80
C PRO A 581 -0.87 28.69 -5.57
N PRO A 582 -0.25 29.66 -4.86
CA PRO A 582 -0.43 31.11 -5.00
C PRO A 582 0.47 31.80 -6.05
N LYS A 583 1.34 31.08 -6.77
CA LYS A 583 2.27 31.66 -7.76
C LYS A 583 1.53 32.10 -9.03
N LYS A 584 1.88 33.29 -9.53
CA LYS A 584 1.42 33.86 -10.80
C LYS A 584 2.60 34.04 -11.75
N TYR A 585 2.36 33.75 -13.03
CA TYR A 585 3.38 33.81 -14.07
C TYR A 585 2.85 34.63 -15.25
N GLU A 586 2.92 35.95 -15.10
CA GLU A 586 2.43 36.95 -16.05
C GLU A 586 3.22 36.96 -17.38
N ASP A 587 4.42 36.37 -17.37
CA ASP A 587 5.36 36.23 -18.47
C ASP A 587 5.10 34.99 -19.35
N ILE A 588 4.14 34.13 -18.99
CA ILE A 588 3.83 32.90 -19.73
C ILE A 588 2.34 32.61 -19.87
N VAL A 589 2.01 31.86 -20.92
CA VAL A 589 0.70 31.31 -21.23
C VAL A 589 0.80 29.79 -21.44
N ASN A 590 -0.26 29.08 -21.06
CA ASN A 590 -0.35 27.63 -21.22
C ASN A 590 -1.06 27.27 -22.53
N VAL A 591 -0.58 26.21 -23.17
CA VAL A 591 -1.32 25.52 -24.25
C VAL A 591 -2.53 24.77 -23.67
N ASP A 592 -3.56 24.59 -24.50
CA ASP A 592 -4.73 23.77 -24.21
C ASP A 592 -4.67 22.45 -24.99
N PHE A 593 -4.38 21.38 -24.25
CA PHE A 593 -4.17 20.04 -24.80
C PHE A 593 -5.39 19.43 -25.50
N TYR A 594 -6.58 19.98 -25.29
CA TYR A 594 -7.83 19.49 -25.86
C TYR A 594 -8.62 20.59 -26.57
N ALA A 595 -7.97 21.71 -26.93
CA ALA A 595 -8.58 22.64 -27.88
C ALA A 595 -8.84 21.93 -29.23
N ALA A 596 -9.79 22.46 -30.00
CA ALA A 596 -10.28 21.81 -31.21
C ALA A 596 -9.16 21.45 -32.21
N ASP A 597 -8.15 22.30 -32.33
CA ASP A 597 -7.02 22.13 -33.25
C ASP A 597 -5.77 21.50 -32.59
N ALA A 598 -5.84 21.20 -31.29
CA ALA A 598 -4.68 20.72 -30.51
C ALA A 598 -4.47 19.21 -30.66
N VAL A 599 -5.52 18.40 -30.84
CA VAL A 599 -5.40 16.95 -30.97
C VAL A 599 -5.57 16.55 -32.44
N PRO A 600 -4.58 15.91 -33.08
CA PRO A 600 -3.29 15.46 -32.54
C PRO A 600 -2.14 16.46 -32.69
N ALA A 601 -2.34 17.61 -33.34
CA ALA A 601 -1.26 18.48 -33.82
C ALA A 601 -0.30 18.99 -32.73
N LEU A 602 -0.82 19.53 -31.62
CA LEU A 602 0.00 19.99 -30.50
C LEU A 602 0.76 18.82 -29.85
N TRP A 603 0.11 17.67 -29.69
CA TRP A 603 0.74 16.49 -29.07
C TRP A 603 1.93 16.00 -29.91
N ILE A 604 1.74 15.95 -31.23
CA ILE A 604 2.77 15.63 -32.23
C ILE A 604 3.91 16.65 -32.16
N ALA A 605 3.61 17.95 -32.18
CA ALA A 605 4.62 19.01 -32.12
C ALA A 605 5.48 18.93 -30.85
N LEU A 606 4.85 18.73 -29.68
CA LEU A 606 5.55 18.60 -28.41
C LEU A 606 6.45 17.35 -28.35
N ARG A 607 6.00 16.22 -28.91
CA ARG A 607 6.84 15.04 -29.07
C ARG A 607 8.00 15.31 -30.03
N ASP A 608 7.75 15.99 -31.14
CA ASP A 608 8.78 16.28 -32.15
C ASP A 608 9.87 17.20 -31.60
N VAL A 609 9.54 18.12 -30.68
CA VAL A 609 10.55 18.88 -29.91
C VAL A 609 11.46 17.95 -29.11
N VAL A 610 10.90 16.96 -28.39
CA VAL A 610 11.70 15.99 -27.62
C VAL A 610 12.57 15.13 -28.55
N LEU A 611 12.02 14.67 -29.67
CA LEU A 611 12.75 13.90 -30.67
C LEU A 611 13.83 14.73 -31.37
N PHE A 612 13.61 16.02 -31.59
CA PHE A 612 14.60 16.94 -32.13
C PHE A 612 15.83 17.00 -31.23
N TRP A 613 15.65 17.31 -29.94
CA TRP A 613 16.76 17.35 -28.97
C TRP A 613 17.39 15.98 -28.76
N ALA A 614 16.63 14.88 -28.89
CA ALA A 614 17.19 13.55 -28.94
C ALA A 614 18.06 13.33 -30.19
N GLY A 615 17.68 13.85 -31.35
CA GLY A 615 18.53 13.87 -32.54
C GLY A 615 19.86 14.61 -32.30
N GLU A 616 19.84 15.65 -31.48
CA GLU A 616 20.99 16.47 -31.08
C GLU A 616 21.82 15.87 -29.92
N GLY A 617 21.54 14.62 -29.53
CA GLY A 617 22.34 13.86 -28.54
C GLY A 617 21.84 13.93 -27.10
N VAL A 618 20.77 14.67 -26.82
CA VAL A 618 20.15 14.70 -25.47
C VAL A 618 19.39 13.39 -25.22
N ARG A 619 19.62 12.75 -24.07
CA ARG A 619 18.91 11.52 -23.67
C ARG A 619 18.15 11.64 -22.36
N THR A 620 18.19 12.81 -21.74
CA THR A 620 17.63 13.02 -20.41
C THR A 620 16.84 14.32 -20.41
N PHE A 621 15.58 14.25 -19.97
CA PHE A 621 14.66 15.38 -19.95
C PHE A 621 14.10 15.57 -18.54
N ARG A 622 14.35 16.74 -17.95
CA ARG A 622 13.66 17.18 -16.73
C ARG A 622 12.38 17.85 -17.17
N VAL A 623 11.24 17.25 -16.88
CA VAL A 623 9.94 17.77 -17.31
C VAL A 623 9.36 18.66 -16.23
N ASP A 624 9.07 19.91 -16.59
CA ASP A 624 8.53 20.93 -15.69
C ASP A 624 7.05 20.70 -15.40
N ASN A 625 6.69 20.66 -14.12
CA ASN A 625 5.31 20.60 -13.64
C ASN A 625 4.39 19.63 -14.43
N PRO A 626 4.76 18.35 -14.68
CA PRO A 626 3.99 17.45 -15.54
C PRO A 626 2.60 17.16 -14.99
N HIS A 627 2.39 17.32 -13.68
CA HIS A 627 1.10 17.18 -13.01
C HIS A 627 0.04 18.21 -13.42
N THR A 628 0.44 19.27 -14.15
CA THR A 628 -0.48 20.27 -14.72
C THR A 628 -0.91 19.94 -16.15
N LYS A 629 -0.36 18.88 -16.75
CA LYS A 629 -0.62 18.43 -18.13
C LYS A 629 -1.34 17.07 -18.11
N PRO A 630 -2.05 16.68 -19.19
CA PRO A 630 -2.85 15.45 -19.18
C PRO A 630 -2.01 14.18 -19.04
N LEU A 631 -2.45 13.25 -18.18
CA LEU A 631 -1.80 11.95 -18.01
C LEU A 631 -1.73 11.11 -19.31
N PRO A 632 -2.79 11.03 -20.14
CA PRO A 632 -2.73 10.25 -21.39
C PRO A 632 -1.70 10.80 -22.38
N PHE A 633 -1.45 12.12 -22.38
CA PHE A 633 -0.42 12.74 -23.21
C PHE A 633 0.97 12.25 -22.80
N TRP A 634 1.28 12.26 -21.50
CA TRP A 634 2.58 11.77 -21.01
C TRP A 634 2.78 10.28 -21.25
N GLU A 635 1.76 9.47 -20.98
CA GLU A 635 1.80 8.03 -21.22
C GLU A 635 2.10 7.71 -22.70
N TRP A 636 1.45 8.44 -23.62
CA TRP A 636 1.70 8.30 -25.06
C TRP A 636 3.08 8.84 -25.48
N LEU A 637 3.43 10.07 -25.10
CA LEU A 637 4.68 10.73 -25.53
C LEU A 637 5.90 9.94 -25.08
N ILE A 638 5.94 9.52 -23.82
CA ILE A 638 7.08 8.77 -23.26
C ILE A 638 7.22 7.42 -23.96
N ALA A 639 6.11 6.70 -24.17
CA ALA A 639 6.12 5.43 -24.88
C ALA A 639 6.59 5.58 -26.34
N ASP A 640 6.12 6.62 -27.05
CA ASP A 640 6.49 6.88 -28.44
C ASP A 640 7.98 7.26 -28.56
N VAL A 641 8.48 8.18 -27.72
CA VAL A 641 9.90 8.56 -27.69
C VAL A 641 10.78 7.35 -27.40
N ARG A 642 10.43 6.54 -26.39
CA ARG A 642 11.24 5.38 -25.99
C ARG A 642 11.19 4.20 -26.96
N THR A 643 10.20 4.14 -27.84
CA THR A 643 10.20 3.18 -28.95
C THR A 643 11.33 3.48 -29.95
N ARG A 644 11.74 4.76 -30.07
CA ARG A 644 12.83 5.21 -30.96
C ARG A 644 14.17 5.36 -30.22
N HIS A 645 14.13 5.83 -28.97
CA HIS A 645 15.27 6.05 -28.09
C HIS A 645 15.03 5.37 -26.73
N PRO A 646 15.19 4.03 -26.64
CA PRO A 646 14.86 3.27 -25.42
C PRO A 646 15.74 3.65 -24.21
N ASP A 647 16.84 4.35 -24.44
CA ASP A 647 17.75 4.92 -23.46
C ASP A 647 17.30 6.30 -22.92
N ALA A 648 16.25 6.91 -23.49
CA ALA A 648 15.74 8.19 -23.04
C ALA A 648 15.13 8.13 -21.62
N LEU A 649 15.51 9.08 -20.76
CA LEU A 649 15.07 9.21 -19.38
C LEU A 649 14.25 10.48 -19.16
N PHE A 650 13.14 10.35 -18.43
CA PHE A 650 12.29 11.46 -18.03
C PHE A 650 12.22 11.59 -16.52
N LEU A 651 12.57 12.78 -16.01
CA LEU A 651 12.45 13.16 -14.60
C LEU A 651 11.20 14.04 -14.42
N ALA A 652 10.25 13.59 -13.60
CA ALA A 652 9.05 14.35 -13.28
C ALA A 652 9.31 15.35 -12.14
N GLU A 653 9.27 16.65 -12.44
CA GLU A 653 9.24 17.68 -11.40
C GLU A 653 7.80 17.90 -10.89
N ALA A 654 7.34 17.02 -10.00
CA ALA A 654 5.96 17.04 -9.54
C ALA A 654 5.86 17.18 -8.01
N PHE A 655 5.94 18.41 -7.52
CA PHE A 655 5.62 18.74 -6.13
C PHE A 655 4.11 18.88 -5.92
N THR A 656 3.40 17.76 -5.96
CA THR A 656 1.93 17.68 -5.86
C THR A 656 1.53 16.59 -4.86
N ARG A 657 0.26 16.20 -4.77
CA ARG A 657 -0.22 15.14 -3.85
C ARG A 657 0.36 13.75 -4.21
N PRO A 658 0.59 12.85 -3.23
CA PRO A 658 1.30 11.57 -3.47
C PRO A 658 0.68 10.69 -4.57
N ARG A 659 -0.65 10.61 -4.63
CA ARG A 659 -1.35 9.81 -5.66
C ARG A 659 -1.03 10.25 -7.08
N MET A 660 -0.88 11.56 -7.32
CA MET A 660 -0.53 12.09 -8.63
C MET A 660 0.95 11.82 -8.96
N MET A 661 1.86 11.99 -7.98
CA MET A 661 3.28 11.65 -8.14
C MET A 661 3.47 10.17 -8.50
N ASN A 662 2.81 9.27 -7.76
CA ASN A 662 2.85 7.84 -8.05
C ASN A 662 2.27 7.53 -9.43
N ARG A 663 1.18 8.20 -9.82
CA ARG A 663 0.57 8.01 -11.14
C ARG A 663 1.52 8.40 -12.28
N LEU A 664 2.25 9.52 -12.16
CA LEU A 664 3.24 9.94 -13.15
C LEU A 664 4.37 8.90 -13.28
N ALA A 665 4.87 8.39 -12.16
CA ALA A 665 5.87 7.31 -12.18
C ALA A 665 5.32 6.04 -12.87
N LYS A 666 4.08 5.63 -12.58
CA LYS A 666 3.44 4.45 -13.18
C LYS A 666 3.29 4.53 -14.70
N ILE A 667 2.97 5.71 -15.25
CA ILE A 667 2.70 5.88 -16.68
C ILE A 667 3.95 6.03 -17.56
N GLY A 668 5.14 6.16 -17.00
CA GLY A 668 6.39 6.11 -17.79
C GLY A 668 7.56 6.94 -17.28
N PHE A 669 7.36 7.91 -16.38
CA PHE A 669 8.47 8.73 -15.88
C PHE A 669 9.51 7.87 -15.14
N ASN A 670 10.77 7.90 -15.57
CA ASN A 670 11.82 7.05 -15.02
C ASN A 670 12.21 7.45 -13.60
N GLN A 671 12.15 8.74 -13.30
CA GLN A 671 12.57 9.36 -12.05
C GLN A 671 11.54 10.40 -11.59
N SER A 672 11.49 10.65 -10.28
CA SER A 672 10.55 11.60 -9.69
C SER A 672 11.26 12.51 -8.69
N TYR A 673 11.04 13.82 -8.77
CA TYR A 673 11.29 14.70 -7.63
C TYR A 673 10.44 14.26 -6.43
N THR A 674 10.83 14.69 -5.23
CA THR A 674 10.32 14.14 -3.97
C THR A 674 10.07 15.23 -2.93
N TYR A 675 9.50 14.86 -1.79
CA TYR A 675 9.34 15.78 -0.67
C TYR A 675 10.60 15.94 0.20
N PHE A 676 11.75 15.48 -0.26
CA PHE A 676 12.98 15.42 0.53
C PHE A 676 13.30 16.76 1.22
N THR A 677 13.21 17.89 0.51
CA THR A 677 13.48 19.24 1.02
C THR A 677 12.59 19.66 2.20
N TRP A 678 11.40 19.07 2.33
CA TRP A 678 10.45 19.29 3.43
C TRP A 678 10.40 18.12 4.43
N ARG A 679 11.43 17.26 4.46
CA ARG A 679 11.62 16.21 5.47
C ARG A 679 12.98 16.45 6.14
N ASN A 680 12.96 16.92 7.38
CA ASN A 680 14.17 17.40 8.07
C ASN A 680 14.40 16.68 9.41
N THR A 681 13.34 16.19 10.06
CA THR A 681 13.46 15.45 11.32
C THR A 681 13.70 13.96 11.09
N LYS A 682 14.22 13.27 12.11
CA LYS A 682 14.42 11.81 12.10
C LYS A 682 13.14 11.06 11.77
N ARG A 683 12.02 11.43 12.38
CA ARG A 683 10.70 10.83 12.13
C ARG A 683 10.27 11.03 10.69
N GLU A 684 10.28 12.26 10.20
CA GLU A 684 9.87 12.61 8.83
C GLU A 684 10.67 11.84 7.76
N LEU A 685 12.00 11.79 7.93
CA LEU A 685 12.88 11.05 7.02
C LEU A 685 12.62 9.54 7.10
N THR A 686 12.49 8.99 8.31
CA THR A 686 12.25 7.56 8.51
C THR A 686 10.91 7.12 7.91
N GLU A 687 9.83 7.85 8.20
CA GLU A 687 8.49 7.56 7.66
C GLU A 687 8.48 7.65 6.13
N TYR A 688 9.03 8.72 5.55
CA TYR A 688 9.01 8.91 4.10
C TYR A 688 9.83 7.86 3.35
N LEU A 689 11.03 7.54 3.83
CA LEU A 689 11.86 6.52 3.19
C LEU A 689 11.35 5.10 3.43
N THR A 690 10.66 4.85 4.55
CA THR A 690 9.97 3.57 4.77
C THR A 690 8.82 3.41 3.78
N GLU A 691 8.02 4.47 3.54
CA GLU A 691 6.97 4.46 2.52
C GLU A 691 7.55 4.09 1.14
N LEU A 692 8.62 4.78 0.73
CA LEU A 692 9.21 4.59 -0.60
C LEU A 692 9.86 3.20 -0.81
N THR A 693 10.42 2.59 0.24
CA THR A 693 11.20 1.34 0.13
C THR A 693 10.42 0.08 0.46
N THR A 694 9.33 0.18 1.24
CA THR A 694 8.58 -1.00 1.74
C THR A 694 7.19 -1.18 1.14
N THR A 695 6.60 -0.14 0.56
CA THR A 695 5.28 -0.20 -0.08
C THR A 695 5.39 -0.52 -1.58
N GLU A 696 4.26 -0.52 -2.31
CA GLU A 696 4.23 -0.69 -3.78
C GLU A 696 5.13 0.30 -4.54
N ALA A 697 5.43 1.47 -3.94
CA ALA A 697 6.26 2.50 -4.55
C ALA A 697 7.64 1.97 -4.99
N LYS A 698 8.21 0.99 -4.27
CA LYS A 698 9.52 0.40 -4.56
C LYS A 698 9.61 -0.23 -5.96
N ASP A 699 8.48 -0.61 -6.55
CA ASP A 699 8.43 -1.33 -7.82
C ASP A 699 8.32 -0.37 -9.03
N PHE A 700 8.02 0.92 -8.84
CA PHE A 700 7.83 1.87 -9.94
C PHE A 700 8.35 3.29 -9.70
N PHE A 701 8.58 3.69 -8.44
CA PHE A 701 8.96 5.05 -8.07
C PHE A 701 10.46 5.12 -7.77
N ARG A 702 11.21 5.95 -8.50
CA ARG A 702 12.64 6.18 -8.25
C ARG A 702 12.84 7.60 -7.70
N PRO A 703 13.14 7.76 -6.40
CA PRO A 703 13.19 9.05 -5.74
C PRO A 703 14.46 9.83 -6.09
N HIS A 704 14.32 11.00 -6.71
CA HIS A 704 15.42 11.91 -7.01
C HIS A 704 15.52 13.00 -5.94
N PHE A 705 16.61 12.99 -5.17
CA PHE A 705 16.82 13.87 -4.02
C PHE A 705 17.66 15.08 -4.41
N PHE A 706 17.01 16.08 -5.01
CA PHE A 706 17.60 17.42 -5.09
C PHE A 706 17.67 18.07 -3.71
N VAL A 707 18.84 18.57 -3.34
CA VAL A 707 19.06 19.25 -2.05
C VAL A 707 18.53 20.69 -2.05
N ASN A 708 18.49 21.32 -3.22
CA ASN A 708 17.92 22.62 -3.52
C ASN A 708 17.51 22.65 -5.01
N THR A 709 16.69 23.62 -5.39
CA THR A 709 16.38 23.94 -6.79
C THR A 709 16.29 25.47 -6.95
N PRO A 710 16.28 26.03 -8.16
CA PRO A 710 16.12 27.48 -8.35
C PRO A 710 14.83 28.06 -7.74
N ASP A 711 13.82 27.22 -7.52
CA ASP A 711 12.54 27.56 -6.90
C ASP A 711 12.45 27.22 -5.40
N ILE A 712 13.38 26.41 -4.88
CA ILE A 712 13.37 25.88 -3.53
C ILE A 712 14.75 26.09 -2.90
N ASN A 713 14.86 27.19 -2.17
CA ASN A 713 15.81 27.44 -1.09
C ASN A 713 15.17 26.93 0.22
N PRO A 714 15.42 25.67 0.64
CA PRO A 714 14.71 25.05 1.76
C PRO A 714 14.89 25.85 3.04
N VAL A 715 13.81 26.03 3.81
CA VAL A 715 13.83 26.79 5.09
C VAL A 715 14.93 26.31 6.03
N PHE A 716 15.19 24.99 6.07
CA PHE A 716 16.27 24.41 6.88
C PHE A 716 17.66 24.98 6.53
N LEU A 717 17.94 25.27 5.26
CA LEU A 717 19.24 25.79 4.83
C LEU A 717 19.41 27.28 5.15
N GLN A 718 18.32 28.05 5.20
CA GLN A 718 18.34 29.51 5.36
C GLN A 718 19.02 29.97 6.66
N THR A 719 18.96 29.17 7.73
CA THR A 719 19.49 29.53 9.05
C THR A 719 20.56 28.59 9.59
N SER A 720 20.84 27.47 8.92
CA SER A 720 21.71 26.40 9.44
C SER A 720 23.20 26.60 9.17
N GLY A 721 23.56 27.51 8.25
CA GLY A 721 24.94 27.72 7.82
C GLY A 721 25.55 26.47 7.16
N ARG A 722 26.87 26.46 6.98
CA ARG A 722 27.63 25.36 6.36
C ARG A 722 27.24 23.95 6.89
N PRO A 723 27.05 23.73 8.20
CA PRO A 723 26.68 22.40 8.70
C PRO A 723 25.35 21.89 8.15
N GLY A 724 24.36 22.75 7.93
CA GLY A 724 23.09 22.35 7.32
C GLY A 724 23.26 21.83 5.89
N PHE A 725 24.08 22.48 5.09
CA PHE A 725 24.39 22.03 3.73
C PHE A 725 25.09 20.66 3.74
N LEU A 726 26.03 20.44 4.67
CA LEU A 726 26.68 19.15 4.88
C LEU A 726 25.68 18.05 5.26
N ILE A 727 24.75 18.33 6.18
CA ILE A 727 23.69 17.41 6.59
C ILE A 727 22.85 17.00 5.38
N ARG A 728 22.36 17.97 4.61
CA ARG A 728 21.48 17.71 3.45
C ARG A 728 22.21 16.98 2.33
N ALA A 729 23.47 17.33 2.07
CA ALA A 729 24.31 16.64 1.09
C ALA A 729 24.50 15.17 1.48
N ALA A 730 24.89 14.89 2.72
CA ALA A 730 25.09 13.52 3.18
C ALA A 730 23.80 12.70 3.10
N LEU A 731 22.67 13.23 3.58
CA LEU A 731 21.37 12.55 3.53
C LEU A 731 20.94 12.26 2.08
N ALA A 732 21.02 13.24 1.18
CA ALA A 732 20.62 13.05 -0.22
C ALA A 732 21.51 12.00 -0.91
N ALA A 733 22.82 12.14 -0.73
CA ALA A 733 23.85 11.30 -1.34
C ALA A 733 23.85 9.86 -0.83
N THR A 734 23.34 9.55 0.36
CA THR A 734 23.38 8.17 0.88
C THR A 734 22.00 7.51 0.91
N LEU A 735 20.90 8.26 1.07
CA LEU A 735 19.56 7.67 1.14
C LEU A 735 19.05 7.25 -0.25
N SER A 736 19.31 8.02 -1.30
CA SER A 736 18.88 7.69 -2.66
C SER A 736 20.04 7.38 -3.60
N GLY A 737 19.82 6.48 -4.56
CA GLY A 737 20.71 6.32 -5.72
C GLY A 737 20.71 7.53 -6.65
N LEU A 738 19.70 8.40 -6.58
CA LEU A 738 19.57 9.62 -7.37
C LEU A 738 19.59 10.85 -6.47
N TRP A 739 20.54 11.75 -6.69
CA TRP A 739 20.57 13.03 -6.00
C TRP A 739 21.02 14.15 -6.92
N GLY A 740 20.63 15.38 -6.59
CA GLY A 740 20.89 16.55 -7.41
C GLY A 740 21.27 17.76 -6.59
N VAL A 741 22.05 18.65 -7.20
CA VAL A 741 22.51 19.91 -6.61
C VAL A 741 22.31 21.02 -7.63
N TYR A 742 21.70 22.13 -7.21
CA TYR A 742 21.67 23.36 -7.99
C TYR A 742 22.82 24.28 -7.57
N SER A 743 23.55 24.80 -8.57
CA SER A 743 24.73 25.64 -8.43
C SER A 743 24.51 26.78 -7.43
N GLY A 744 25.45 26.95 -6.51
CA GLY A 744 25.33 27.85 -5.35
C GLY A 744 25.21 27.09 -4.03
N PHE A 745 24.73 25.84 -4.06
CA PHE A 745 24.72 24.98 -2.89
C PHE A 745 26.12 24.68 -2.36
N GLU A 746 27.09 24.47 -3.24
CA GLU A 746 28.48 24.16 -2.90
C GLU A 746 29.17 25.29 -2.14
N ILE A 747 28.75 26.54 -2.34
CA ILE A 747 29.23 27.72 -1.60
C ILE A 747 28.30 28.09 -0.43
N CYS A 748 27.32 27.24 -0.11
CA CYS A 748 26.34 27.43 0.95
C CYS A 748 25.48 28.71 0.79
N GLU A 749 25.11 29.06 -0.45
CA GLU A 749 24.20 30.18 -0.72
C GLU A 749 22.81 29.86 -0.16
N ALA A 750 22.33 30.69 0.77
CA ALA A 750 21.10 30.42 1.53
C ALA A 750 20.19 31.65 1.72
N ALA A 751 20.60 32.83 1.24
CA ALA A 751 19.85 34.07 1.45
C ALA A 751 18.46 33.98 0.79
N PRO A 752 17.36 34.07 1.56
CA PRO A 752 16.02 33.96 1.02
C PRO A 752 15.43 35.34 0.70
N LEU A 753 14.49 35.39 -0.24
CA LEU A 753 13.48 36.44 -0.21
C LEU A 753 12.70 36.32 1.12
N PRO A 754 12.56 37.41 1.90
CA PRO A 754 12.01 37.32 3.25
C PRO A 754 10.69 36.56 3.34
N GLY A 755 10.64 35.52 4.18
CA GLY A 755 9.46 34.69 4.40
C GLY A 755 9.09 33.74 3.25
N ARG A 756 10.00 33.52 2.29
CA ARG A 756 9.80 32.64 1.13
C ARG A 756 10.88 31.57 1.04
N GLU A 757 10.59 30.53 0.28
CA GLU A 757 11.58 29.52 -0.16
C GLU A 757 12.27 29.94 -1.47
N GLU A 758 12.10 31.18 -1.93
CA GLU A 758 12.81 31.70 -3.10
C GLU A 758 14.16 32.29 -2.69
N TYR A 759 15.20 32.11 -3.51
CA TYR A 759 16.49 32.79 -3.33
C TYR A 759 16.35 34.31 -3.49
N LEU A 760 17.05 35.06 -2.64
CA LEU A 760 17.33 36.48 -2.88
C LEU A 760 18.24 36.61 -4.10
N ASP A 761 17.99 37.60 -4.95
CA ASP A 761 18.76 37.85 -6.19
C ASP A 761 18.81 36.58 -7.06
N SER A 762 17.65 35.94 -7.21
CA SER A 762 17.51 34.65 -7.87
C SER A 762 18.04 34.67 -9.30
N GLU A 763 18.95 33.74 -9.59
CA GLU A 763 19.53 33.49 -10.92
C GLU A 763 18.48 33.22 -12.01
N LYS A 764 17.23 32.92 -11.63
CA LYS A 764 16.11 32.87 -12.59
C LYS A 764 15.85 34.20 -13.27
N TYR A 765 16.19 35.33 -12.67
CA TYR A 765 15.88 36.66 -13.21
C TYR A 765 17.13 37.54 -13.43
N GLU A 766 18.33 37.04 -13.11
CA GLU A 766 19.58 37.75 -13.29
C GLU A 766 20.76 36.82 -13.61
N ILE A 767 21.86 37.37 -14.12
CA ILE A 767 23.13 36.65 -14.27
C ILE A 767 23.81 36.60 -12.90
N ARG A 768 24.17 35.39 -12.44
CA ARG A 768 24.72 35.16 -11.09
C ARG A 768 26.11 34.54 -11.15
N VAL A 769 27.14 35.40 -11.12
CA VAL A 769 28.54 34.95 -11.06
C VAL A 769 28.86 34.40 -9.68
N ARG A 770 29.45 33.20 -9.63
CA ARG A 770 29.84 32.53 -8.38
C ARG A 770 31.33 32.18 -8.39
N ASP A 771 32.02 32.55 -7.31
CA ASP A 771 33.41 32.15 -7.07
C ASP A 771 33.46 30.77 -6.38
N PRO A 772 33.92 29.71 -7.05
CA PRO A 772 34.04 28.38 -6.46
C PRO A 772 35.06 28.33 -5.31
N ALA A 773 35.97 29.31 -5.21
CA ALA A 773 36.96 29.39 -4.14
C ALA A 773 36.42 30.09 -2.87
N THR A 774 35.13 30.43 -2.81
CA THR A 774 34.50 31.03 -1.63
C THR A 774 34.86 30.26 -0.35
N PRO A 775 35.44 30.91 0.67
CA PRO A 775 35.82 30.25 1.92
C PRO A 775 34.62 29.59 2.60
N GLY A 776 34.81 28.36 3.09
CA GLY A 776 33.74 27.59 3.73
C GLY A 776 32.83 26.81 2.77
N ASN A 777 33.16 26.75 1.48
CA ASN A 777 32.50 25.85 0.54
C ASN A 777 32.58 24.37 0.97
N ILE A 778 31.78 23.53 0.31
CA ILE A 778 31.65 22.09 0.56
C ILE A 778 31.96 21.24 -0.68
N VAL A 779 32.73 21.78 -1.63
CA VAL A 779 33.12 21.09 -2.87
C VAL A 779 33.84 19.77 -2.57
N GLY A 780 34.76 19.78 -1.59
CA GLY A 780 35.51 18.60 -1.17
C GLY A 780 34.61 17.49 -0.61
N GLU A 781 33.62 17.85 0.20
CA GLU A 781 32.66 16.90 0.76
C GLU A 781 31.72 16.34 -0.30
N ILE A 782 31.20 17.16 -1.22
CA ILE A 782 30.40 16.71 -2.37
C ILE A 782 31.21 15.70 -3.21
N THR A 783 32.46 16.04 -3.50
CA THR A 783 33.39 15.17 -4.25
C THR A 783 33.57 13.83 -3.55
N ARG A 784 33.85 13.84 -2.25
CA ARG A 784 34.03 12.59 -1.47
C ARG A 784 32.74 11.77 -1.41
N LEU A 785 31.58 12.41 -1.23
CA LEU A 785 30.27 11.72 -1.23
C LEU A 785 30.01 11.01 -2.57
N ASN A 786 30.26 11.68 -3.70
CA ASN A 786 30.10 11.06 -5.03
C ASN A 786 31.09 9.91 -5.26
N HIS A 787 32.33 10.04 -4.80
CA HIS A 787 33.30 8.92 -4.85
C HIS A 787 32.84 7.72 -4.01
N ILE A 788 32.36 7.96 -2.78
CA ILE A 788 31.82 6.91 -1.91
C ILE A 788 30.64 6.20 -2.59
N ARG A 789 29.70 6.96 -3.16
CA ARG A 789 28.53 6.42 -3.87
C ARG A 789 28.92 5.51 -5.05
N ARG A 790 29.92 5.93 -5.84
CA ARG A 790 30.42 5.14 -6.98
C ARG A 790 31.15 3.87 -6.52
N ALA A 791 31.90 3.94 -5.43
CA ALA A 791 32.67 2.81 -4.91
C ALA A 791 31.80 1.73 -4.22
N HIS A 792 30.61 2.08 -3.73
CA HIS A 792 29.79 1.17 -2.92
C HIS A 792 28.39 0.96 -3.53
N PRO A 793 28.14 -0.21 -4.18
CA PRO A 793 26.85 -0.55 -4.81
C PRO A 793 25.63 -0.45 -3.88
N ALA A 794 25.82 -0.61 -2.57
CA ALA A 794 24.76 -0.42 -1.58
C ALA A 794 24.12 0.98 -1.64
N LEU A 795 24.86 2.01 -2.05
CA LEU A 795 24.37 3.38 -2.16
C LEU A 795 23.70 3.70 -3.51
N GLN A 796 23.79 2.78 -4.48
CA GLN A 796 23.30 2.99 -5.86
C GLN A 796 21.82 2.66 -6.03
N ASP A 797 21.18 2.09 -5.01
CA ASP A 797 19.75 1.81 -4.96
C ASP A 797 19.17 2.26 -3.61
N HIS A 798 18.00 2.89 -3.63
CA HIS A 798 17.30 3.33 -2.42
C HIS A 798 16.65 2.16 -1.66
N ARG A 799 16.36 1.04 -2.34
CA ARG A 799 15.69 -0.15 -1.77
C ARG A 799 16.55 -0.92 -0.76
N HIS A 800 17.87 -0.69 -0.75
CA HIS A 800 18.82 -1.35 0.16
C HIS A 800 18.81 -0.81 1.60
N LEU A 801 17.84 0.03 1.98
CA LEU A 801 17.85 0.83 3.20
C LEU A 801 17.23 0.10 4.40
N ARG A 802 17.88 0.22 5.57
CA ARG A 802 17.31 -0.14 6.88
C ARG A 802 17.66 0.92 7.91
N PHE A 803 16.73 1.23 8.81
CA PHE A 803 16.96 2.15 9.92
C PHE A 803 17.36 1.39 11.19
N TYR A 804 18.29 1.97 11.94
CA TYR A 804 18.80 1.42 13.19
C TYR A 804 18.62 2.42 14.33
N ASN A 805 18.71 1.94 15.56
CA ASN A 805 18.42 2.75 16.72
C ASN A 805 19.64 3.59 17.14
N ALA A 806 19.49 4.91 17.07
CA ALA A 806 20.29 5.88 17.81
C ALA A 806 19.40 6.53 18.87
N PHE A 807 19.87 6.55 20.12
CA PHE A 807 19.07 6.96 21.30
C PHE A 807 19.03 8.48 21.51
N ASP A 808 18.90 9.24 20.42
CA ASP A 808 18.62 10.68 20.40
C ASP A 808 17.81 10.99 19.12
N ASP A 809 16.81 11.86 19.22
CA ASP A 809 15.94 12.20 18.09
C ASP A 809 16.61 13.12 17.06
N ARG A 810 17.71 13.77 17.45
CA ARG A 810 18.56 14.54 16.54
C ARG A 810 19.51 13.66 15.74
N VAL A 811 19.72 12.40 16.12
CA VAL A 811 20.61 11.48 15.38
C VAL A 811 19.78 10.44 14.65
N ILE A 812 19.92 10.41 13.33
CA ILE A 812 19.40 9.33 12.48
C ILE A 812 20.53 8.37 12.13
N LEU A 813 20.25 7.08 12.24
CA LEU A 813 21.18 5.99 11.93
C LEU A 813 20.52 5.03 10.96
N TYR A 814 21.18 4.74 9.85
CA TYR A 814 20.68 3.81 8.84
C TYR A 814 21.82 3.11 8.13
N GLY A 815 21.57 1.88 7.68
CA GLY A 815 22.52 1.08 6.94
C GLY A 815 21.98 0.72 5.56
N LYS A 816 22.89 0.58 4.61
CA LYS A 816 22.58 0.11 3.25
C LYS A 816 23.41 -1.12 2.91
N GLN A 817 22.74 -2.16 2.43
CA GLN A 817 23.34 -3.48 2.14
C GLN A 817 22.70 -4.10 0.90
N VAL A 818 23.52 -4.60 -0.03
CA VAL A 818 23.03 -5.18 -1.30
C VAL A 818 22.33 -6.53 -1.11
N ALA A 819 22.76 -7.31 -0.12
CA ALA A 819 22.20 -8.60 0.24
C ALA A 819 22.54 -8.92 1.71
N PRO A 820 21.73 -9.73 2.41
CA PRO A 820 22.06 -10.18 3.76
C PRO A 820 23.47 -10.77 3.84
N GLY A 821 24.21 -10.42 4.90
CA GLY A 821 25.58 -10.87 5.12
C GLY A 821 26.68 -10.16 4.32
N ALA A 822 26.35 -9.34 3.32
CA ALA A 822 27.35 -8.53 2.59
C ALA A 822 27.95 -7.41 3.47
N GLU A 823 28.95 -6.68 2.97
CA GLU A 823 29.37 -5.44 3.64
C GLU A 823 28.23 -4.41 3.67
N MET A 824 28.19 -3.59 4.72
CA MET A 824 27.16 -2.57 4.91
C MET A 824 27.78 -1.17 4.96
N ILE A 825 27.10 -0.20 4.36
CA ILE A 825 27.38 1.22 4.58
C ILE A 825 26.46 1.73 5.69
N LEU A 826 26.99 1.95 6.88
CA LEU A 826 26.28 2.48 8.04
C LEU A 826 26.54 3.99 8.15
N VAL A 827 25.47 4.78 8.18
CA VAL A 827 25.53 6.25 8.18
C VAL A 827 24.83 6.79 9.41
N ALA A 828 25.52 7.65 10.15
CA ALA A 828 24.96 8.39 11.27
C ALA A 828 25.02 9.89 10.96
N VAL A 829 23.89 10.59 11.12
CA VAL A 829 23.78 12.04 10.84
C VAL A 829 23.14 12.73 12.05
N ASN A 830 23.81 13.77 12.55
CA ASN A 830 23.24 14.76 13.45
C ASN A 830 22.42 15.75 12.61
N LEU A 831 21.12 15.79 12.85
CA LEU A 831 20.14 16.64 12.16
C LEU A 831 20.06 18.05 12.76
N ASP A 832 20.72 18.28 13.90
CA ASP A 832 20.86 19.61 14.50
C ASP A 832 22.12 20.29 13.92
N PRO A 833 21.96 21.37 13.12
CA PRO A 833 23.10 22.06 12.50
C PRO A 833 23.86 22.98 13.48
N HIS A 834 23.37 23.15 14.71
CA HIS A 834 23.88 24.14 15.66
C HIS A 834 24.60 23.53 16.85
N ALA A 835 24.14 22.37 17.33
CA ALA A 835 24.68 21.76 18.54
C ALA A 835 25.35 20.40 18.28
N ALA A 836 26.49 20.17 18.92
CA ALA A 836 27.10 18.86 19.00
C ALA A 836 26.18 17.89 19.78
N VAL A 837 26.08 16.66 19.30
CA VAL A 837 25.29 15.61 19.93
C VAL A 837 26.18 14.42 20.25
N GLU A 838 26.02 13.87 21.44
CA GLU A 838 26.59 12.59 21.83
C GLU A 838 25.46 11.66 22.28
N CYS A 839 25.36 10.50 21.65
CA CYS A 839 24.30 9.54 21.96
C CYS A 839 24.81 8.10 21.88
N GLY A 840 24.09 7.20 22.56
CA GLY A 840 24.25 5.77 22.37
C GLY A 840 23.62 5.31 21.05
N TYR A 841 24.09 4.19 20.50
CA TYR A 841 23.46 3.50 19.38
C TYR A 841 23.69 1.98 19.43
N GLU A 842 22.94 1.23 18.62
CA GLU A 842 23.13 -0.20 18.43
C GLU A 842 23.95 -0.50 17.18
N LEU A 843 25.09 -1.16 17.35
CA LEU A 843 25.86 -1.73 16.25
C LEU A 843 25.13 -2.99 15.73
N PRO A 844 24.83 -3.10 14.42
CA PRO A 844 23.92 -4.11 13.89
C PRO A 844 24.56 -5.50 13.72
N LEU A 845 25.10 -6.06 14.80
CA LEU A 845 25.79 -7.35 14.84
C LEU A 845 24.92 -8.52 14.34
N TRP A 846 23.62 -8.45 14.58
CA TRP A 846 22.65 -9.48 14.20
C TRP A 846 22.49 -9.64 12.68
N GLU A 847 22.88 -8.65 11.87
CA GLU A 847 22.82 -8.73 10.40
C GLU A 847 23.79 -9.78 9.83
N TRP A 848 24.77 -10.20 10.63
CA TRP A 848 25.71 -11.30 10.33
C TRP A 848 25.57 -12.47 11.32
N GLY A 849 24.49 -12.52 12.12
CA GLY A 849 24.29 -13.56 13.13
C GLY A 849 25.31 -13.54 14.28
N LEU A 850 26.02 -12.42 14.48
CA LEU A 850 26.99 -12.27 15.56
C LEU A 850 26.30 -12.03 16.90
N PRO A 851 26.87 -12.52 18.03
CA PRO A 851 26.33 -12.27 19.36
C PRO A 851 26.52 -10.80 19.78
N ASP A 852 25.81 -10.35 20.82
CA ASP A 852 25.86 -8.96 21.33
C ASP A 852 27.25 -8.48 21.79
N HIS A 853 28.21 -9.40 21.98
CA HIS A 853 29.62 -9.10 22.32
C HIS A 853 30.58 -9.25 21.14
N GLY A 854 30.07 -9.50 19.93
CA GLY A 854 30.84 -9.62 18.71
C GLY A 854 31.50 -8.31 18.27
N SER A 855 32.33 -8.40 17.23
CA SER A 855 33.07 -7.26 16.69
C SER A 855 32.81 -7.08 15.21
N LEU A 856 32.85 -5.83 14.73
CA LEU A 856 32.87 -5.48 13.31
C LEU A 856 34.08 -4.63 12.99
N ALA A 857 34.73 -4.96 11.87
CA ALA A 857 35.70 -4.07 11.25
C ALA A 857 34.96 -2.87 10.66
N VAL A 858 35.46 -1.66 10.93
CA VAL A 858 34.84 -0.40 10.53
C VAL A 858 35.85 0.43 9.77
N HIS A 859 35.44 1.01 8.64
CA HIS A 859 36.24 1.95 7.87
C HIS A 859 35.47 3.26 7.71
N ASP A 860 35.95 4.35 8.30
CA ASP A 860 35.35 5.68 8.12
C ASP A 860 35.70 6.22 6.73
N LEU A 861 34.68 6.21 5.86
CA LEU A 861 34.83 6.55 4.45
C LEU A 861 35.05 8.03 4.22
N MET A 862 34.83 8.91 5.21
CA MET A 862 35.12 10.34 5.05
C MET A 862 36.57 10.69 5.45
N THR A 863 37.17 9.91 6.35
CA THR A 863 38.54 10.14 6.87
C THR A 863 39.57 9.09 6.48
N ASP A 864 39.12 8.00 5.84
CA ASP A 864 39.94 6.85 5.45
C ASP A 864 40.64 6.16 6.65
N ARG A 865 39.92 6.09 7.79
CA ARG A 865 40.46 5.55 9.06
C ARG A 865 39.84 4.20 9.39
N PRO A 866 40.62 3.11 9.49
CA PRO A 866 40.13 1.83 9.96
C PRO A 866 40.03 1.79 11.49
N SER A 867 39.05 1.07 12.01
CA SER A 867 38.87 0.78 13.42
C SER A 867 38.14 -0.55 13.62
N LEU A 868 38.07 -1.00 14.88
CA LEU A 868 37.32 -2.19 15.29
C LEU A 868 36.34 -1.76 16.38
N LEU A 869 35.05 -2.03 16.18
CA LEU A 869 34.03 -1.82 17.21
C LEU A 869 33.60 -3.16 17.79
N THR A 870 33.58 -3.26 19.11
CA THR A 870 33.23 -4.49 19.84
C THR A 870 32.06 -4.23 20.79
N GLY A 871 31.07 -5.11 20.75
CA GLY A 871 29.85 -5.02 21.54
C GLY A 871 28.73 -4.26 20.83
N LYS A 872 27.48 -4.63 21.13
CA LYS A 872 26.28 -4.03 20.51
C LYS A 872 26.07 -2.58 20.89
N ARG A 873 26.36 -2.20 22.14
CA ARG A 873 26.12 -0.84 22.66
C ARG A 873 27.36 0.02 22.41
N GLN A 874 27.21 1.02 21.54
CA GLN A 874 28.27 1.95 21.19
C GLN A 874 27.85 3.39 21.52
N ARG A 875 28.84 4.31 21.57
CA ARG A 875 28.61 5.76 21.68
C ARG A 875 29.18 6.45 20.45
N ILE A 876 28.52 7.52 20.02
CA ILE A 876 29.00 8.38 18.94
C ILE A 876 28.85 9.84 19.34
N ARG A 877 29.83 10.67 18.98
CA ARG A 877 29.76 12.13 19.06
C ARG A 877 29.83 12.69 17.64
N LEU A 878 28.87 13.55 17.29
CA LEU A 878 28.79 14.25 16.00
C LEU A 878 28.71 15.74 16.25
N ASP A 879 29.72 16.49 15.79
CA ASP A 879 29.88 17.92 16.04
C ASP A 879 29.70 18.71 14.73
N PRO A 880 28.63 19.54 14.59
CA PRO A 880 28.42 20.35 13.40
C PRO A 880 29.57 21.30 13.06
N ALA A 881 30.38 21.72 14.05
CA ALA A 881 31.54 22.56 13.82
C ALA A 881 32.68 21.81 13.09
N GLU A 882 32.76 20.49 13.24
CA GLU A 882 33.74 19.64 12.56
C GLU A 882 33.11 18.93 11.35
N ARG A 883 32.15 18.04 11.61
CA ARG A 883 31.36 17.31 10.62
C ARG A 883 30.11 16.72 11.27
N PRO A 884 28.89 17.04 10.78
CA PRO A 884 27.65 16.59 11.39
C PRO A 884 27.29 15.12 11.08
N PHE A 885 28.15 14.36 10.40
CA PHE A 885 27.88 12.97 10.03
C PHE A 885 29.14 12.11 9.98
N THR A 886 28.93 10.80 9.99
CA THR A 886 29.95 9.80 9.62
C THR A 886 29.33 8.75 8.69
N ILE A 887 30.18 8.18 7.83
CA ILE A 887 29.84 7.13 6.89
C ILE A 887 30.85 6.01 7.09
N TRP A 888 30.37 4.86 7.53
CA TRP A 888 31.18 3.70 7.84
C TRP A 888 30.90 2.57 6.86
N ARG A 889 31.94 1.95 6.31
CA ARG A 889 31.85 0.61 5.75
C ARG A 889 32.10 -0.38 6.88
N ILE A 890 31.15 -1.28 7.13
CA ILE A 890 31.24 -2.26 8.22
C ILE A 890 31.06 -3.69 7.69
N ALA A 891 31.83 -4.61 8.25
CA ALA A 891 31.77 -6.05 7.97
C ALA A 891 32.39 -6.85 9.13
N PRO A 892 32.13 -8.16 9.24
CA PRO A 892 32.89 -9.03 10.14
C PRO A 892 34.41 -8.95 9.85
N PRO A 893 35.29 -9.03 10.87
CA PRO A 893 36.73 -9.05 10.65
C PRO A 893 37.15 -10.24 9.77
N GLU A 894 38.14 -10.06 8.91
CA GLU A 894 38.70 -11.15 8.10
C GLU A 894 39.16 -12.31 9.01
N GLY A 895 38.67 -13.52 8.75
CA GLY A 895 38.94 -14.71 9.57
C GLY A 895 37.89 -15.03 10.65
N ALA A 896 36.87 -14.18 10.83
CA ALA A 896 35.71 -14.44 11.68
C ALA A 896 34.51 -14.91 10.83
N ASN A 897 34.64 -16.05 10.13
CA ASN A 897 33.45 -16.82 9.74
C ASN A 897 33.09 -17.77 10.89
N PRO A 898 31.80 -17.94 11.22
CA PRO A 898 31.38 -19.00 12.13
C PRO A 898 31.75 -20.40 11.61
#